data_AF-A0A7C2H6F5-F1
#
_entry.id   AF-A0A7C2H6F5-F1
#
_cell.length_a   1.000
_cell.length_b   1.000
_cell.length_c   1.000
_cell.angle_alpha   90.00
_cell.angle_beta   90.00
_cell.angle_gamma   90.00
#
_symmetry.space_group_name_H-M   'P 1'
#
loop_
_entity.id
_entity.type
_entity.pdbx_description
1 polymer ?
#
loop_
_entity_poly.entity_id
_entity_poly.type
_entity_poly.pdbx_seq_one_letter_code
_entity_poly.pdbx_strand_id
1 'polypeptide(L)'
;MAVTTEAPAGRAVAAGGRGRLGHPAVLLGAAGVLLVLFGWGFLRDPTITAPTRDPAWYTWRAGVIAEADPAAVLRDWGPFSMFSGGYRVAVPLTGALLEGVAGVSRYTFSGLLMVGLPVLAGLAMAAFAWRHRPDPLLYLLTLLASAALFLTTPYVGYLDNVAVLTLLALLLAFLGPARTSWGARSAVFLFGFVAAFTHPTTCVIFGLVLLSAFGLRVATSRLSLARALEVHGPATAATGIGMLSGLALWVAGIWGVGGPALLKDAALPPPYTRAFFLDRLWEWVASLRPVVTFPLIALAVGSVVWEARRQREPADTYGVVSVLYLLPLVGVLGWLAGKVYPYYRFMNATTAPMLLAGLGAWVAVRWLLDGRWAAQTRLRRATGRAGAALVVLALVWVFIAGWRVWTRPGNQWADQGTRVALAAVRGLVAAMPDDHPIVFVNDFRDDMVAYGWSKTYLNVERTGLPGEAILRSFAYFGDVDAFLAGRPTVKTDPTYDRVSRAFWEELHPPAGGEGSGVPDAQPGGLDAYDAPPVVVVIGRFNQGTENAEPFETGSLPRGWEPIGEDAAVVTGPGLASPSPEALEAARAAGERQARAFAEHPGLLGEPLHLLRVLLGLAAVLLLPGLLAARWFEVRDFPSRLALVPGLSLAMVVAAAILVVAVTRSSFGPGEAWASVGLATAAGAGLEGLARRRDAGRGRVGPALNRFLTGLFSAFSNRAFAFLMGAQFLAALGDGMVQGSLAKSIAFQGRPGFDLTTAPSTRYLLALVLLLYVPYTLLSPLVGAFIDRYDRRRLLVASNLLRAAAVAAVVLAGLDRVPDAAIIAAILLALACGRILLAVKSAGLPAVLSGRDLLQGNGLSQAGGAIFQVVGGGIALVGAAVLPAGVVGLAGAAVYGAAALAARRVERLSVERREVRFADEVRRVLRDVAEGLREIARRPAAALGLSAFQALRMEVFGFVALVFALEARHLLAGSGADRLVVAVAGGTGAVGAGLGLVAGQLLKDRLAPVRLLLASMATIGAGVIAFGGVPTLLGFSALTFVGALGFFLGKISADTIMQQALPDRFRGRGFSLFDIAYNLGWIVPALVLFLVWREDRVREILIASGVVFLAATAAVAAWARRIAPHLAPTDDLAEAELAEGVR
;
A
#
# COMPACT_ATOMS: atom_id res chain seq x y z
N MET A 1 -14.16 34.95 0.13
CA MET A 1 -13.67 33.58 -0.13
C MET A 1 -14.20 32.61 0.93
N ALA A 2 -15.49 32.30 0.87
CA ALA A 2 -16.14 31.28 1.69
C ALA A 2 -16.34 30.05 0.81
N VAL A 3 -15.35 29.18 0.78
CA VAL A 3 -15.39 27.84 0.18
C VAL A 3 -15.61 26.88 1.33
N THR A 4 -16.44 25.83 1.19
CA THR A 4 -16.64 24.70 2.14
C THR A 4 -17.90 24.68 3.04
N THR A 5 -19.07 24.93 2.47
CA THR A 5 -20.30 24.29 2.93
C THR A 5 -20.94 23.59 1.73
N GLU A 6 -20.86 22.26 1.69
CA GLU A 6 -21.46 21.43 0.63
C GLU A 6 -22.99 21.52 0.70
N ALA A 7 -23.63 21.58 -0.47
CA ALA A 7 -25.08 21.58 -0.61
C ALA A 7 -25.69 20.27 -0.11
N PRO A 8 -26.92 20.31 0.44
CA PRO A 8 -27.66 19.10 0.78
C PRO A 8 -27.85 18.24 -0.47
N ALA A 9 -27.67 16.92 -0.32
CA ALA A 9 -27.99 15.92 -1.31
C ALA A 9 -29.48 16.04 -1.67
N GLY A 10 -29.82 16.79 -2.72
CA GLY A 10 -31.22 17.12 -2.94
C GLY A 10 -31.50 18.17 -4.00
N ARG A 11 -30.71 18.26 -5.07
CA ARG A 11 -31.22 18.81 -6.34
C ARG A 11 -30.79 17.89 -7.46
N ALA A 12 -31.61 16.87 -7.67
CA ALA A 12 -31.73 16.26 -8.98
C ALA A 12 -32.02 17.42 -9.96
N VAL A 13 -31.00 17.85 -10.71
CA VAL A 13 -31.24 18.48 -12.00
C VAL A 13 -32.17 17.50 -12.69
N ALA A 14 -33.37 17.99 -13.01
CA ALA A 14 -34.48 17.21 -13.54
C ALA A 14 -33.95 16.10 -14.45
N ALA A 15 -34.36 14.87 -14.16
CA ALA A 15 -34.13 13.71 -15.00
C ALA A 15 -34.67 14.03 -16.41
N GLY A 16 -33.84 14.67 -17.24
CA GLY A 16 -34.00 14.67 -18.67
C GLY A 16 -34.00 13.21 -19.05
N GLY A 17 -35.18 12.72 -19.43
CA GLY A 17 -35.51 11.31 -19.47
C GLY A 17 -34.45 10.47 -20.15
N ARG A 18 -34.35 9.19 -19.74
CA ARG A 18 -33.50 8.14 -20.33
C ARG A 18 -33.39 8.30 -21.85
N GLY A 19 -32.45 9.13 -22.30
CA GLY A 19 -32.19 9.34 -23.71
C GLY A 19 -31.62 8.05 -24.28
N ARG A 20 -31.77 7.84 -25.59
CA ARG A 20 -31.22 6.65 -26.29
C ARG A 20 -29.76 6.34 -25.90
N LEU A 21 -28.96 7.36 -25.60
CA LEU A 21 -27.55 7.24 -25.18
C LEU A 21 -27.33 6.51 -23.85
N GLY A 22 -28.28 6.58 -22.91
CA GLY A 22 -28.17 5.90 -21.61
C GLY A 22 -28.66 4.46 -21.61
N HIS A 23 -29.10 3.94 -22.76
CA HIS A 23 -29.62 2.59 -22.86
C HIS A 23 -28.48 1.56 -22.67
N PRO A 24 -28.69 0.48 -21.89
CA PRO A 24 -27.68 -0.57 -21.65
C PRO A 24 -26.99 -1.08 -22.92
N ALA A 25 -27.77 -1.29 -24.00
CA ALA A 25 -27.23 -1.74 -25.28
C ALA A 25 -26.26 -0.74 -25.94
N VAL A 26 -26.44 0.58 -25.75
CA VAL A 26 -25.53 1.59 -26.29
C VAL A 26 -24.21 1.59 -25.51
N LEU A 27 -24.29 1.48 -24.18
CA LEU A 27 -23.09 1.44 -23.34
C LEU A 27 -22.29 0.15 -23.56
N LEU A 28 -22.98 -0.99 -23.69
CA LEU A 28 -22.38 -2.27 -24.09
C LEU A 28 -21.77 -2.18 -25.48
N GLY A 29 -22.50 -1.61 -26.45
CA GLY A 29 -22.02 -1.42 -27.80
C GLY A 29 -20.75 -0.57 -27.84
N ALA A 30 -20.69 0.52 -27.07
CA ALA A 30 -19.49 1.36 -26.97
C ALA A 30 -18.29 0.59 -26.40
N ALA A 31 -18.49 -0.20 -25.35
CA ALA A 31 -17.45 -1.07 -24.81
C ALA A 31 -16.98 -2.13 -25.83
N GLY A 32 -17.93 -2.77 -26.51
CA GLY A 32 -17.66 -3.77 -27.55
C GLY A 32 -16.89 -3.20 -28.74
N VAL A 33 -17.27 -2.01 -29.21
CA VAL A 33 -16.54 -1.30 -30.28
C VAL A 33 -15.10 -1.04 -29.85
N LEU A 34 -14.85 -0.58 -28.62
CA LEU A 34 -13.49 -0.38 -28.14
C LEU A 34 -12.69 -1.69 -28.05
N LEU A 35 -13.30 -2.78 -27.55
CA LEU A 35 -12.65 -4.09 -27.52
C LEU A 35 -12.27 -4.55 -28.93
N VAL A 36 -13.15 -4.38 -29.91
CA VAL A 36 -12.87 -4.69 -31.32
C VAL A 36 -11.77 -3.80 -31.86
N LEU A 37 -11.78 -2.49 -31.61
CA LEU A 37 -10.76 -1.58 -32.11
C LEU A 37 -9.38 -1.89 -31.52
N PHE A 38 -9.26 -2.00 -30.19
CA PHE A 38 -8.00 -2.39 -29.54
C PHE A 38 -7.56 -3.81 -29.95
N GLY A 39 -8.53 -4.71 -30.13
CA GLY A 39 -8.34 -6.11 -30.51
C GLY A 39 -8.11 -6.36 -31.99
N TRP A 40 -8.33 -5.36 -32.87
CA TRP A 40 -8.47 -5.58 -34.31
C TRP A 40 -7.26 -6.24 -34.95
N GLY A 41 -6.05 -5.87 -34.53
CA GLY A 41 -4.82 -6.49 -35.00
C GLY A 41 -4.81 -7.99 -34.73
N PHE A 42 -5.12 -8.39 -33.49
CA PHE A 42 -5.18 -9.79 -33.07
C PHE A 42 -6.36 -10.56 -33.69
N LEU A 43 -7.47 -9.89 -33.99
CA LEU A 43 -8.60 -10.52 -34.69
C LEU A 43 -8.27 -10.80 -36.16
N ARG A 44 -7.52 -9.90 -36.80
CA ARG A 44 -7.10 -10.04 -38.21
C ARG A 44 -5.99 -11.08 -38.36
N ASP A 45 -5.06 -11.10 -37.43
CA ASP A 45 -3.96 -12.04 -37.38
C ASP A 45 -3.74 -12.50 -35.93
N PRO A 46 -4.34 -13.64 -35.52
CA PRO A 46 -4.21 -14.18 -34.16
C PRO A 46 -2.78 -14.56 -33.77
N THR A 47 -1.87 -14.63 -34.74
CA THR A 47 -0.49 -15.01 -34.50
C THR A 47 0.35 -13.86 -33.96
N ILE A 48 -0.07 -12.59 -34.08
CA ILE A 48 0.77 -11.47 -33.62
C ILE A 48 0.76 -11.32 -32.10
N THR A 49 1.88 -10.87 -31.54
CA THR A 49 1.98 -10.54 -30.10
C THR A 49 1.62 -9.09 -29.82
N ALA A 50 1.45 -8.75 -28.53
CA ALA A 50 1.07 -7.40 -28.13
C ALA A 50 2.10 -6.34 -28.58
N PRO A 51 1.68 -5.13 -28.96
CA PRO A 51 2.56 -4.13 -29.56
C PRO A 51 3.31 -3.26 -28.54
N THR A 52 4.16 -3.91 -27.74
CA THR A 52 4.87 -3.30 -26.60
C THR A 52 6.04 -4.17 -26.13
N ARG A 53 7.06 -3.59 -25.46
CA ARG A 53 8.33 -4.22 -25.06
C ARG A 53 8.34 -4.96 -23.72
N ASP A 54 7.50 -4.60 -22.76
CA ASP A 54 7.50 -5.20 -21.42
C ASP A 54 6.64 -6.46 -21.18
N PRO A 55 5.72 -6.91 -22.07
CA PRO A 55 4.94 -8.13 -21.84
C PRO A 55 5.78 -9.36 -21.57
N ALA A 56 6.91 -9.48 -22.27
CA ALA A 56 7.84 -10.59 -22.14
C ALA A 56 8.20 -10.85 -20.67
N TRP A 57 8.44 -9.76 -19.91
CA TRP A 57 8.71 -9.81 -18.48
C TRP A 57 7.65 -10.58 -17.69
N TYR A 58 6.38 -10.27 -17.93
CA TYR A 58 5.28 -10.92 -17.21
C TYR A 58 4.98 -12.29 -17.75
N THR A 59 5.23 -12.52 -19.04
CA THR A 59 5.03 -13.81 -19.70
C THR A 59 5.96 -14.88 -19.14
N TRP A 60 7.29 -14.64 -19.07
CA TRP A 60 8.19 -15.64 -18.50
C TRP A 60 7.98 -15.81 -16.99
N ARG A 61 7.67 -14.73 -16.26
CA ARG A 61 7.37 -14.81 -14.82
C ARG A 61 6.05 -15.52 -14.51
N ALA A 62 5.06 -15.46 -15.39
CA ALA A 62 3.86 -16.27 -15.25
C ALA A 62 4.22 -17.77 -15.33
N GLY A 63 5.14 -18.12 -16.25
CA GLY A 63 5.71 -19.47 -16.33
C GLY A 63 6.46 -19.88 -15.06
N VAL A 64 7.32 -19.00 -14.50
CA VAL A 64 8.02 -19.30 -13.24
C VAL A 64 7.05 -19.50 -12.08
N ILE A 65 6.03 -18.65 -11.93
CA ILE A 65 5.00 -18.82 -10.90
C ILE A 65 4.23 -20.14 -11.09
N ALA A 66 3.95 -20.53 -12.34
CA ALA A 66 3.13 -21.70 -12.65
C ALA A 66 3.91 -23.03 -12.58
N GLU A 67 5.21 -23.03 -12.86
CA GLU A 67 6.01 -24.23 -13.08
C GLU A 67 7.15 -24.40 -12.06
N ALA A 68 7.52 -23.38 -11.29
CA ALA A 68 8.65 -23.42 -10.35
C ALA A 68 8.27 -22.87 -8.95
N ASP A 69 9.26 -22.75 -8.05
CA ASP A 69 9.10 -22.12 -6.74
C ASP A 69 8.64 -20.65 -6.91
N PRO A 70 7.45 -20.26 -6.41
CA PRO A 70 6.94 -18.90 -6.51
C PRO A 70 7.86 -17.86 -5.88
N ALA A 71 8.68 -18.26 -4.90
CA ALA A 71 9.66 -17.39 -4.26
C ALA A 71 10.76 -16.94 -5.24
N ALA A 72 11.05 -17.71 -6.29
CA ALA A 72 12.06 -17.37 -7.28
C ALA A 72 11.70 -16.09 -8.08
N VAL A 73 10.41 -15.83 -8.28
CA VAL A 73 9.95 -14.57 -8.89
C VAL A 73 10.27 -13.37 -8.00
N LEU A 74 10.47 -13.55 -6.70
CA LEU A 74 10.74 -12.46 -5.78
C LEU A 74 12.22 -12.07 -5.69
N ARG A 75 13.13 -12.87 -6.26
CA ARG A 75 14.58 -12.66 -6.17
C ARG A 75 15.05 -11.54 -7.10
N ASP A 76 16.27 -11.09 -6.87
CA ASP A 76 17.01 -10.24 -7.81
C ASP A 76 17.49 -11.05 -9.01
N TRP A 77 17.67 -10.41 -10.16
CA TRP A 77 18.04 -11.11 -11.40
C TRP A 77 18.90 -10.20 -12.28
N GLY A 78 19.96 -10.79 -12.85
CA GLY A 78 20.87 -10.16 -13.81
C GLY A 78 21.74 -9.04 -13.26
N PRO A 79 22.64 -8.49 -14.10
CA PRO A 79 23.58 -7.48 -13.69
C PRO A 79 22.86 -6.18 -13.34
N PHE A 80 23.42 -5.40 -12.41
CA PHE A 80 22.80 -4.16 -11.90
C PHE A 80 21.39 -4.34 -11.29
N SER A 81 21.02 -5.57 -10.92
CA SER A 81 19.65 -5.94 -10.56
C SER A 81 18.65 -5.53 -11.66
N MET A 82 19.07 -5.53 -12.93
CA MET A 82 18.26 -4.97 -14.02
C MET A 82 16.96 -5.75 -14.26
N PHE A 83 16.90 -7.01 -13.83
CA PHE A 83 15.68 -7.83 -13.81
C PHE A 83 15.10 -8.05 -12.41
N SER A 84 15.44 -7.17 -11.47
CA SER A 84 14.69 -7.00 -10.22
C SER A 84 13.30 -6.42 -10.48
N GLY A 85 12.36 -6.81 -9.62
CA GLY A 85 10.94 -6.48 -9.78
C GLY A 85 10.02 -7.50 -9.11
N GLY A 86 10.53 -8.19 -8.09
CA GLY A 86 9.78 -9.17 -7.30
C GLY A 86 8.48 -8.63 -6.73
N TYR A 87 8.34 -7.32 -6.60
CA TYR A 87 7.11 -6.68 -6.13
C TYR A 87 5.94 -6.63 -7.16
N ARG A 88 6.14 -7.03 -8.42
CA ARG A 88 5.15 -6.88 -9.53
C ARG A 88 4.42 -8.18 -9.88
N VAL A 89 3.96 -8.91 -8.88
CA VAL A 89 3.47 -10.30 -9.05
C VAL A 89 2.00 -10.42 -9.42
N ALA A 90 1.20 -9.38 -9.23
CA ALA A 90 -0.23 -9.44 -9.57
C ALA A 90 -0.46 -9.72 -11.08
N VAL A 91 0.37 -9.16 -11.97
CA VAL A 91 0.24 -9.36 -13.42
C VAL A 91 0.67 -10.77 -13.86
N PRO A 92 1.85 -11.29 -13.48
CA PRO A 92 2.23 -12.68 -13.76
C PRO A 92 1.24 -13.69 -13.19
N LEU A 93 0.74 -13.46 -11.97
CA LEU A 93 -0.27 -14.32 -11.34
C LEU A 93 -1.60 -14.28 -12.09
N THR A 94 -1.99 -13.11 -12.62
CA THR A 94 -3.15 -13.00 -13.53
C THR A 94 -2.92 -13.77 -14.83
N GLY A 95 -1.70 -13.76 -15.37
CA GLY A 95 -1.33 -14.57 -16.53
C GLY A 95 -1.49 -16.07 -16.26
N ALA A 96 -0.89 -16.56 -15.17
CA ALA A 96 -0.99 -17.95 -14.74
C ALA A 96 -2.45 -18.38 -14.44
N LEU A 97 -3.26 -17.48 -13.86
CA LEU A 97 -4.71 -17.68 -13.68
C LEU A 97 -5.43 -17.88 -15.01
N LEU A 98 -5.16 -17.03 -16.00
CA LEU A 98 -5.81 -17.11 -17.31
C LEU A 98 -5.39 -18.36 -18.09
N GLU A 99 -4.13 -18.76 -17.98
CA GLU A 99 -3.61 -19.99 -18.57
C GLU A 99 -4.25 -21.23 -17.91
N GLY A 100 -4.22 -21.32 -16.57
CA GLY A 100 -4.74 -22.47 -15.82
C GLY A 100 -6.27 -22.63 -15.90
N VAL A 101 -7.02 -21.53 -15.88
CA VAL A 101 -8.49 -21.56 -15.84
C VAL A 101 -9.08 -21.52 -17.25
N ALA A 102 -8.75 -20.49 -18.02
CA ALA A 102 -9.36 -20.25 -19.33
C ALA A 102 -8.63 -20.99 -20.46
N GLY A 103 -7.40 -21.47 -20.25
CA GLY A 103 -6.60 -22.08 -21.30
C GLY A 103 -6.04 -21.06 -22.29
N VAL A 104 -5.90 -19.80 -21.90
CA VAL A 104 -5.32 -18.77 -22.77
C VAL A 104 -3.83 -19.03 -22.91
N SER A 105 -3.31 -19.02 -24.15
CA SER A 105 -1.88 -19.29 -24.39
C SER A 105 -0.96 -18.27 -23.71
N ARG A 106 0.25 -18.72 -23.38
CA ARG A 106 1.36 -17.94 -22.81
C ARG A 106 1.61 -16.59 -23.52
N TYR A 107 1.57 -16.57 -24.86
CA TYR A 107 1.81 -15.36 -25.65
C TYR A 107 0.55 -14.51 -25.83
N THR A 108 -0.64 -15.09 -25.64
CA THR A 108 -1.93 -14.43 -25.88
C THR A 108 -2.43 -13.67 -24.65
N PHE A 109 -2.18 -14.14 -23.42
CA PHE A 109 -2.74 -13.47 -22.22
C PHE A 109 -2.27 -12.02 -22.10
N SER A 110 -1.01 -11.73 -22.45
CA SER A 110 -0.52 -10.34 -22.44
C SER A 110 -1.26 -9.45 -23.44
N GLY A 111 -1.65 -9.99 -24.61
CA GLY A 111 -2.48 -9.29 -25.59
C GLY A 111 -3.89 -9.05 -25.05
N LEU A 112 -4.49 -10.07 -24.43
CA LEU A 112 -5.80 -9.96 -23.78
C LEU A 112 -5.80 -8.86 -22.71
N LEU A 113 -4.78 -8.81 -21.84
CA LEU A 113 -4.69 -7.79 -20.80
C LEU A 113 -4.43 -6.39 -21.39
N MET A 114 -3.57 -6.30 -22.40
CA MET A 114 -3.28 -5.04 -23.10
C MET A 114 -4.48 -4.47 -23.87
N VAL A 115 -5.44 -5.30 -24.27
CA VAL A 115 -6.72 -4.87 -24.85
C VAL A 115 -7.75 -4.58 -23.75
N GLY A 116 -7.90 -5.51 -22.80
CA GLY A 116 -8.97 -5.48 -21.81
C GLY A 116 -8.78 -4.42 -20.73
N LEU A 117 -7.56 -4.24 -20.21
CA LEU A 117 -7.31 -3.32 -19.09
C LEU A 117 -7.53 -1.85 -19.47
N PRO A 118 -7.07 -1.31 -20.62
CA PRO A 118 -7.39 0.05 -21.03
C PRO A 118 -8.90 0.30 -21.17
N VAL A 119 -9.64 -0.67 -21.74
CA VAL A 119 -11.09 -0.59 -21.86
C VAL A 119 -11.75 -0.61 -20.48
N LEU A 120 -11.33 -1.52 -19.60
CA LEU A 120 -11.83 -1.60 -18.23
C LEU A 120 -11.54 -0.34 -17.42
N ALA A 121 -10.35 0.25 -17.56
CA ALA A 121 -9.98 1.51 -16.92
C ALA A 121 -10.84 2.68 -17.44
N GLY A 122 -11.08 2.75 -18.76
CA GLY A 122 -12.00 3.71 -19.36
C GLY A 122 -13.42 3.58 -18.84
N LEU A 123 -13.92 2.35 -18.74
CA LEU A 123 -15.23 2.04 -18.16
C LEU A 123 -15.27 2.39 -16.66
N ALA A 124 -14.19 2.15 -15.91
CA ALA A 124 -14.10 2.48 -14.49
C ALA A 124 -14.17 3.99 -14.25
N MET A 125 -13.45 4.77 -15.07
CA MET A 125 -13.52 6.24 -15.03
C MET A 125 -14.90 6.76 -15.46
N ALA A 126 -15.53 6.15 -16.46
CA ALA A 126 -16.89 6.48 -16.88
C ALA A 126 -17.92 6.13 -15.79
N ALA A 127 -17.75 5.00 -15.08
CA ALA A 127 -18.55 4.62 -13.92
C ALA A 127 -18.34 5.60 -12.75
N PHE A 128 -17.11 6.02 -12.49
CA PHE A 128 -16.81 7.08 -11.53
C PHE A 128 -17.54 8.38 -11.89
N ALA A 129 -17.50 8.80 -13.16
CA ALA A 129 -18.24 9.97 -13.65
C ALA A 129 -19.76 9.80 -13.43
N TRP A 130 -20.32 8.66 -13.84
CA TRP A 130 -21.75 8.36 -13.73
C TRP A 130 -22.29 8.37 -12.29
N ARG A 131 -21.54 7.77 -11.34
CA ARG A 131 -21.95 7.74 -9.93
C ARG A 131 -22.02 9.11 -9.28
N HIS A 132 -21.33 10.11 -9.82
CA HIS A 132 -21.31 11.48 -9.30
C HIS A 132 -22.15 12.45 -10.15
N ARG A 133 -22.17 12.27 -11.47
CA ARG A 133 -22.96 13.02 -12.45
C ARG A 133 -23.60 12.01 -13.43
N PRO A 134 -24.84 11.56 -13.21
CA PRO A 134 -25.48 10.51 -14.03
C PRO A 134 -25.91 11.06 -15.40
N ASP A 135 -24.94 11.29 -16.28
CA ASP A 135 -25.10 11.78 -17.65
C ASP A 135 -24.49 10.77 -18.64
N PRO A 136 -25.29 10.18 -19.56
CA PRO A 136 -24.78 9.23 -20.55
C PRO A 136 -23.74 9.82 -21.51
N LEU A 137 -23.86 11.11 -21.84
CA LEU A 137 -22.89 11.79 -22.69
C LEU A 137 -21.55 11.94 -21.99
N LEU A 138 -21.55 12.29 -20.70
CA LEU A 138 -20.31 12.36 -19.91
C LEU A 138 -19.66 10.97 -19.82
N TYR A 139 -20.45 9.92 -19.60
CA TYR A 139 -19.97 8.54 -19.58
C TYR A 139 -19.26 8.18 -20.90
N LEU A 140 -19.90 8.38 -22.04
CA LEU A 140 -19.36 8.03 -23.36
C LEU A 140 -18.13 8.87 -23.73
N LEU A 141 -18.13 10.18 -23.44
CA LEU A 141 -16.99 11.05 -23.72
C LEU A 141 -15.79 10.75 -22.82
N THR A 142 -16.04 10.39 -21.55
CA THR A 142 -14.98 9.94 -20.64
C THR A 142 -14.39 8.62 -21.13
N LEU A 143 -15.23 7.68 -21.55
CA LEU A 143 -14.77 6.41 -22.12
C LEU A 143 -13.93 6.61 -23.38
N LEU A 144 -14.38 7.45 -24.32
CA LEU A 144 -13.66 7.78 -25.55
C LEU A 144 -12.33 8.49 -25.27
N ALA A 145 -12.33 9.52 -24.41
CA ALA A 145 -11.12 10.25 -24.06
C ALA A 145 -10.09 9.34 -23.36
N SER A 146 -10.57 8.43 -22.51
CA SER A 146 -9.73 7.43 -21.85
C SER A 146 -9.08 6.49 -22.86
N ALA A 147 -9.88 5.90 -23.76
CA ALA A 147 -9.40 5.03 -24.82
C ALA A 147 -8.35 5.73 -25.71
N ALA A 148 -8.59 6.98 -26.09
CA ALA A 148 -7.67 7.78 -26.90
C ALA A 148 -6.33 8.02 -26.20
N LEU A 149 -6.36 8.37 -24.91
CA LEU A 149 -5.16 8.74 -24.15
C LEU A 149 -4.39 7.52 -23.62
N PHE A 150 -5.03 6.36 -23.41
CA PHE A 150 -4.31 5.12 -23.12
C PHE A 150 -3.42 4.68 -24.29
N LEU A 151 -3.74 5.09 -25.53
CA LEU A 151 -2.94 4.85 -26.72
C LEU A 151 -1.79 5.86 -26.92
N THR A 152 -1.50 6.69 -25.92
CA THR A 152 -0.37 7.65 -25.94
C THR A 152 0.82 7.11 -25.13
N THR A 153 2.04 7.40 -25.55
CA THR A 153 3.26 7.08 -24.78
C THR A 153 3.31 7.97 -23.55
N PRO A 154 3.53 7.50 -22.31
CA PRO A 154 4.02 6.18 -21.91
C PRO A 154 2.91 5.22 -21.43
N TYR A 155 1.62 5.52 -21.64
CA TYR A 155 0.55 4.58 -21.23
C TYR A 155 0.56 3.32 -22.09
N VAL A 156 0.84 3.48 -23.38
CA VAL A 156 1.12 2.36 -24.27
C VAL A 156 2.40 1.68 -23.83
N GLY A 157 2.24 0.42 -23.43
CA GLY A 157 3.34 -0.51 -23.37
C GLY A 157 3.98 -0.76 -22.01
N TYR A 158 3.25 -0.49 -20.92
CA TYR A 158 3.65 -0.94 -19.59
C TYR A 158 2.51 -1.66 -18.88
N LEU A 159 2.55 -3.00 -18.88
CA LEU A 159 1.39 -3.80 -18.49
C LEU A 159 1.06 -3.67 -17.01
N ASP A 160 2.07 -3.65 -16.13
CA ASP A 160 1.92 -3.38 -14.70
C ASP A 160 1.34 -1.99 -14.42
N ASN A 161 1.79 -0.99 -15.17
CA ASN A 161 1.34 0.38 -15.01
C ASN A 161 -0.13 0.51 -15.43
N VAL A 162 -0.52 -0.06 -16.58
CA VAL A 162 -1.92 -0.08 -17.01
C VAL A 162 -2.78 -0.86 -16.00
N ALA A 163 -2.29 -1.99 -15.49
CA ALA A 163 -2.99 -2.77 -14.47
C ALA A 163 -3.21 -1.97 -13.17
N VAL A 164 -2.18 -1.31 -12.63
CA VAL A 164 -2.33 -0.51 -11.41
C VAL A 164 -3.25 0.70 -11.63
N LEU A 165 -3.14 1.39 -12.77
CA LEU A 165 -4.03 2.52 -13.10
C LEU A 165 -5.48 2.07 -13.25
N THR A 166 -5.72 0.85 -13.75
CA THR A 166 -7.05 0.25 -13.82
C THR A 166 -7.62 0.02 -12.41
N LEU A 167 -6.83 -0.57 -11.50
CA LEU A 167 -7.23 -0.77 -10.11
C LEU A 167 -7.52 0.55 -9.39
N LEU A 168 -6.67 1.56 -9.59
CA LEU A 168 -6.87 2.90 -9.01
C LEU A 168 -8.09 3.61 -9.62
N ALA A 169 -8.35 3.47 -10.92
CA ALA A 169 -9.56 4.00 -11.56
C ALA A 169 -10.84 3.35 -11.01
N LEU A 170 -10.83 2.03 -10.80
CA LEU A 170 -11.93 1.30 -10.15
C LEU A 170 -12.15 1.79 -8.71
N LEU A 171 -11.07 2.04 -7.96
CA LEU A 171 -11.11 2.57 -6.61
C LEU A 171 -11.80 3.95 -6.55
N LEU A 172 -11.59 4.84 -7.53
CA LEU A 172 -12.22 6.17 -7.58
C LEU A 172 -13.75 6.09 -7.51
N ALA A 173 -14.37 5.09 -8.14
CA ALA A 173 -15.82 4.91 -8.12
C ALA A 173 -16.40 4.68 -6.72
N PHE A 174 -15.58 4.28 -5.74
CA PHE A 174 -15.99 4.00 -4.37
C PHE A 174 -15.57 5.08 -3.37
N LEU A 175 -14.76 6.08 -3.73
CA LEU A 175 -14.27 7.11 -2.80
C LEU A 175 -15.41 7.92 -2.16
N GLY A 176 -16.40 8.35 -2.94
CA GLY A 176 -17.57 9.06 -2.43
C GLY A 176 -18.43 8.17 -1.51
N PRO A 177 -18.90 7.00 -1.99
CA PRO A 177 -19.69 6.07 -1.20
C PRO A 177 -19.00 5.54 0.07
N ALA A 178 -17.67 5.45 0.09
CA ALA A 178 -16.90 4.98 1.24
C ALA A 178 -17.05 5.89 2.47
N ARG A 179 -17.58 7.12 2.32
CA ARG A 179 -17.95 7.99 3.45
C ARG A 179 -18.94 7.31 4.39
N THR A 180 -19.95 6.63 3.86
CA THR A 180 -21.09 6.12 4.65
C THR A 180 -21.32 4.61 4.50
N SER A 181 -20.75 3.99 3.46
CA SER A 181 -20.93 2.57 3.17
C SER A 181 -19.70 1.75 3.55
N TRP A 182 -19.94 0.71 4.37
CA TRP A 182 -18.94 -0.31 4.67
C TRP A 182 -18.58 -1.15 3.43
N GLY A 183 -19.55 -1.44 2.56
CA GLY A 183 -19.31 -2.12 1.29
C GLY A 183 -18.29 -1.37 0.45
N ALA A 184 -18.51 -0.07 0.23
CA ALA A 184 -17.58 0.77 -0.52
C ALA A 184 -16.19 0.86 0.14
N ARG A 185 -16.10 0.95 1.48
CA ARG A 185 -14.80 0.91 2.20
C ARG A 185 -14.05 -0.41 1.94
N SER A 186 -14.75 -1.54 1.95
CA SER A 186 -14.14 -2.84 1.66
C SER A 186 -13.67 -2.96 0.19
N ALA A 187 -14.38 -2.35 -0.77
CA ALA A 187 -13.92 -2.29 -2.17
C ALA A 187 -12.63 -1.46 -2.30
N VAL A 188 -12.60 -0.27 -1.67
CA VAL A 188 -11.43 0.61 -1.66
C VAL A 188 -10.22 -0.08 -1.01
N PHE A 189 -10.43 -0.79 0.10
CA PHE A 189 -9.40 -1.62 0.72
C PHE A 189 -8.89 -2.70 -0.24
N LEU A 190 -9.78 -3.46 -0.88
CA LEU A 190 -9.42 -4.54 -1.81
C LEU A 190 -8.59 -4.03 -2.99
N PHE A 191 -9.03 -2.95 -3.65
CA PHE A 191 -8.26 -2.37 -4.76
C PHE A 191 -6.92 -1.80 -4.31
N GLY A 192 -6.86 -1.15 -3.14
CA GLY A 192 -5.61 -0.66 -2.56
C GLY A 192 -4.64 -1.79 -2.23
N PHE A 193 -5.15 -2.92 -1.70
CA PHE A 193 -4.37 -4.12 -1.40
C PHE A 193 -3.77 -4.73 -2.66
N VAL A 194 -4.59 -5.01 -3.68
CA VAL A 194 -4.09 -5.60 -4.93
C VAL A 194 -3.15 -4.63 -5.66
N ALA A 195 -3.43 -3.32 -5.66
CA ALA A 195 -2.56 -2.32 -6.26
C ALA A 195 -1.14 -2.31 -5.68
N ALA A 196 -0.98 -2.64 -4.38
CA ALA A 196 0.33 -2.77 -3.75
C ALA A 196 1.13 -4.00 -4.25
N PHE A 197 0.46 -5.06 -4.73
CA PHE A 197 1.10 -6.23 -5.38
C PHE A 197 1.26 -6.06 -6.90
N THR A 198 0.68 -5.01 -7.48
CA THR A 198 0.84 -4.67 -8.89
C THR A 198 1.99 -3.69 -9.09
N HIS A 199 1.94 -2.54 -8.41
CA HIS A 199 2.94 -1.48 -8.56
C HIS A 199 3.00 -0.56 -7.30
N PRO A 200 3.83 -0.88 -6.29
CA PRO A 200 4.02 -0.13 -5.05
C PRO A 200 4.26 1.37 -5.23
N THR A 201 5.12 1.77 -6.17
CA THR A 201 5.46 3.20 -6.35
C THR A 201 4.24 4.04 -6.72
N THR A 202 3.47 3.61 -7.73
CA THR A 202 2.24 4.28 -8.17
C THR A 202 1.18 4.24 -7.07
N CYS A 203 1.09 3.14 -6.33
CA CYS A 203 0.23 2.99 -5.15
C CYS A 203 0.55 4.04 -4.06
N VAL A 204 1.83 4.22 -3.72
CA VAL A 204 2.28 5.24 -2.75
C VAL A 204 2.00 6.65 -3.26
N ILE A 205 2.29 6.94 -4.53
CA ILE A 205 1.99 8.24 -5.15
C ILE A 205 0.49 8.54 -5.02
N PHE A 206 -0.38 7.58 -5.32
CA PHE A 206 -1.82 7.72 -5.16
C PHE A 206 -2.23 7.99 -3.71
N GLY A 207 -1.67 7.25 -2.74
CA GLY A 207 -1.88 7.50 -1.32
C GLY A 207 -1.50 8.92 -0.91
N LEU A 208 -0.36 9.43 -1.40
CA LEU A 208 0.07 10.81 -1.19
C LEU A 208 -0.88 11.84 -1.81
N VAL A 209 -1.48 11.54 -2.97
CA VAL A 209 -2.54 12.39 -3.56
C VAL A 209 -3.76 12.46 -2.65
N LEU A 210 -4.23 11.34 -2.11
CA LEU A 210 -5.37 11.31 -1.18
C LEU A 210 -5.06 12.04 0.13
N LEU A 211 -3.85 11.91 0.65
CA LEU A 211 -3.39 12.65 1.83
C LEU A 211 -3.26 14.15 1.53
N SER A 212 -2.83 14.52 0.34
CA SER A 212 -2.78 15.92 -0.11
C SER A 212 -4.18 16.50 -0.25
N ALA A 213 -5.13 15.73 -0.77
CA ALA A 213 -6.54 16.12 -0.82
C ALA A 213 -7.11 16.36 0.59
N PHE A 214 -6.83 15.45 1.52
CA PHE A 214 -7.18 15.60 2.93
C PHE A 214 -6.54 16.86 3.54
N GLY A 215 -5.23 17.06 3.35
CA GLY A 215 -4.48 18.22 3.85
C GLY A 215 -4.98 19.54 3.27
N LEU A 216 -5.28 19.59 1.97
CA LEU A 216 -5.88 20.75 1.32
C LEU A 216 -7.26 21.05 1.89
N ARG A 217 -8.08 20.03 2.18
CA ARG A 217 -9.36 20.22 2.86
C ARG A 217 -9.18 20.77 4.26
N VAL A 218 -8.18 20.31 5.03
CA VAL A 218 -7.84 20.89 6.33
C VAL A 218 -7.45 22.37 6.18
N ALA A 219 -6.54 22.69 5.26
CA ALA A 219 -6.09 24.06 5.04
C ALA A 219 -7.23 25.01 4.63
N THR A 220 -8.07 24.58 3.68
CA THR A 220 -9.19 25.38 3.16
C THR A 220 -10.37 25.48 4.13
N SER A 221 -10.51 24.53 5.06
CA SER A 221 -11.54 24.55 6.11
C SER A 221 -11.11 25.30 7.38
N ARG A 222 -10.20 26.27 7.26
CA ARG A 222 -9.63 27.04 8.37
C ARG A 222 -8.96 26.16 9.43
N LEU A 223 -8.26 25.12 8.99
CA LEU A 223 -7.58 24.10 9.81
C LEU A 223 -8.54 23.19 10.60
N SER A 224 -9.81 23.07 10.16
CA SER A 224 -10.77 22.16 10.79
C SER A 224 -10.51 20.72 10.35
N LEU A 225 -9.83 19.95 11.20
CA LEU A 225 -9.59 18.52 10.96
C LEU A 225 -10.91 17.75 10.77
N ALA A 226 -11.95 18.18 11.46
CA ALA A 226 -13.26 17.59 11.40
C ALA A 226 -13.90 17.54 10.02
N ARG A 227 -13.97 18.69 9.36
CA ARG A 227 -14.56 18.78 8.02
C ARG A 227 -13.78 17.97 6.99
N ALA A 228 -12.49 17.73 7.24
CA ALA A 228 -11.68 16.85 6.42
C ALA A 228 -11.92 15.36 6.75
N LEU A 229 -12.00 15.01 8.04
CA LEU A 229 -12.27 13.65 8.51
C LEU A 229 -13.66 13.15 8.12
N GLU A 230 -14.68 13.99 8.25
CA GLU A 230 -16.05 13.64 7.86
C GLU A 230 -16.15 13.29 6.36
N VAL A 231 -15.41 14.01 5.52
CA VAL A 231 -15.53 13.97 4.06
C VAL A 231 -14.58 12.96 3.43
N HIS A 232 -13.34 12.89 3.90
CA HIS A 232 -12.28 12.07 3.31
C HIS A 232 -11.75 11.00 4.27
N GLY A 233 -11.98 11.12 5.57
CA GLY A 233 -11.40 10.25 6.59
C GLY A 233 -11.67 8.76 6.34
N PRO A 234 -12.92 8.29 6.24
CA PRO A 234 -13.21 6.87 6.06
C PRO A 234 -12.63 6.28 4.76
N ALA A 235 -12.72 7.02 3.65
CA ALA A 235 -12.22 6.57 2.36
C ALA A 235 -10.68 6.53 2.35
N THR A 236 -10.01 7.61 2.77
CA THR A 236 -8.55 7.68 2.85
C THR A 236 -7.99 6.66 3.83
N ALA A 237 -8.66 6.42 4.96
CA ALA A 237 -8.27 5.39 5.91
C ALA A 237 -8.40 3.98 5.31
N ALA A 238 -9.52 3.66 4.67
CA ALA A 238 -9.70 2.35 4.02
C ALA A 238 -8.67 2.11 2.91
N THR A 239 -8.41 3.13 2.07
CA THR A 239 -7.36 3.06 1.05
C THR A 239 -6.00 2.82 1.68
N GLY A 240 -5.63 3.66 2.66
CA GLY A 240 -4.35 3.58 3.34
C GLY A 240 -4.13 2.23 4.01
N ILE A 241 -5.14 1.70 4.70
CA ILE A 241 -5.09 0.38 5.34
C ILE A 241 -4.90 -0.72 4.29
N GLY A 242 -5.62 -0.68 3.16
CA GLY A 242 -5.46 -1.67 2.08
C GLY A 242 -4.05 -1.68 1.49
N MET A 243 -3.56 -0.49 1.13
CA MET A 243 -2.22 -0.31 0.57
C MET A 243 -1.11 -0.70 1.55
N LEU A 244 -1.19 -0.23 2.80
CA LEU A 244 -0.23 -0.57 3.84
C LEU A 244 -0.27 -2.05 4.20
N SER A 245 -1.43 -2.70 4.14
CA SER A 245 -1.52 -4.15 4.35
C SER A 245 -0.76 -4.90 3.26
N GLY A 246 -0.95 -4.54 1.99
CA GLY A 246 -0.21 -5.18 0.89
C GLY A 246 1.30 -4.94 0.99
N LEU A 247 1.73 -3.71 1.28
CA LEU A 247 3.14 -3.38 1.52
C LEU A 247 3.72 -4.09 2.74
N ALA A 248 2.94 -4.22 3.82
CA ALA A 248 3.37 -4.95 5.01
C ALA A 248 3.55 -6.44 4.73
N LEU A 249 2.72 -7.04 3.88
CA LEU A 249 2.89 -8.44 3.47
C LEU A 249 4.10 -8.64 2.56
N TRP A 250 4.41 -7.68 1.68
CA TRP A 250 5.67 -7.69 0.92
C TRP A 250 6.87 -7.70 1.84
N VAL A 251 6.85 -6.77 2.79
CA VAL A 251 7.89 -6.62 3.80
C VAL A 251 7.94 -7.96 4.55
N ALA A 252 6.82 -8.52 5.03
CA ALA A 252 6.73 -9.81 5.75
C ALA A 252 7.25 -11.04 5.00
N GLY A 253 7.40 -10.98 3.68
CA GLY A 253 7.87 -12.10 2.89
C GLY A 253 6.92 -13.30 2.91
N ILE A 254 5.63 -13.05 2.64
CA ILE A 254 4.58 -14.09 2.70
C ILE A 254 4.87 -15.33 1.85
N TRP A 255 5.71 -15.21 0.81
CA TRP A 255 6.10 -16.30 -0.10
C TRP A 255 7.54 -16.81 0.15
N GLY A 256 8.10 -16.57 1.35
CA GLY A 256 9.41 -17.09 1.74
C GLY A 256 10.58 -16.15 1.49
N VAL A 257 10.42 -15.10 0.67
CA VAL A 257 11.41 -14.04 0.44
C VAL A 257 10.82 -12.72 0.91
N GLY A 258 11.48 -12.05 1.86
CA GLY A 258 10.96 -10.88 2.56
C GLY A 258 12.01 -9.84 2.88
N GLY A 259 11.55 -8.64 3.23
CA GLY A 259 12.38 -7.56 3.71
C GLY A 259 12.28 -6.27 2.88
N PRO A 260 12.78 -5.14 3.42
CA PRO A 260 12.74 -3.86 2.72
C PRO A 260 13.51 -3.85 1.39
N ALA A 261 14.45 -4.78 1.20
CA ALA A 261 15.26 -4.92 -0.01
C ALA A 261 14.41 -5.14 -1.27
N LEU A 262 13.36 -5.98 -1.21
CA LEU A 262 12.41 -6.22 -2.32
C LEU A 262 11.72 -4.95 -2.84
N LEU A 263 11.59 -3.93 -1.98
CA LEU A 263 11.01 -2.64 -2.34
C LEU A 263 12.06 -1.61 -2.74
N LYS A 264 13.36 -1.84 -2.45
CA LYS A 264 14.44 -0.96 -2.93
C LYS A 264 14.55 -1.01 -4.45
N ASP A 265 14.32 -2.17 -5.04
CA ASP A 265 14.28 -2.37 -6.50
C ASP A 265 13.16 -1.58 -7.16
N ALA A 266 12.07 -1.38 -6.42
CA ALA A 266 11.00 -0.49 -6.83
C ALA A 266 11.43 0.98 -6.90
N ALA A 267 12.66 1.35 -6.53
CA ALA A 267 13.17 2.72 -6.53
C ALA A 267 14.54 2.89 -7.24
N LEU A 268 15.11 1.84 -7.84
CA LEU A 268 16.42 1.91 -8.52
C LEU A 268 16.42 2.94 -9.67
N PRO A 269 17.25 4.01 -9.60
CA PRO A 269 17.42 4.94 -10.70
C PRO A 269 18.24 4.31 -11.83
N PRO A 270 17.75 4.30 -13.08
CA PRO A 270 18.61 3.96 -14.21
C PRO A 270 19.69 5.05 -14.39
N PRO A 271 20.86 4.72 -14.95
CA PRO A 271 21.99 5.64 -15.11
C PRO A 271 21.79 6.64 -16.28
N TYR A 272 20.58 7.15 -16.49
CA TYR A 272 20.26 8.04 -17.61
C TYR A 272 20.54 9.51 -17.28
N THR A 273 20.94 10.27 -18.31
CA THR A 273 21.24 11.70 -18.18
C THR A 273 19.97 12.56 -18.09
N ARG A 274 20.13 13.81 -17.65
CA ARG A 274 19.05 14.82 -17.69
C ARG A 274 18.48 15.01 -19.10
N ALA A 275 19.32 14.96 -20.14
CA ALA A 275 18.91 15.13 -21.52
C ALA A 275 17.91 14.03 -21.94
N PHE A 276 18.24 12.76 -21.64
CA PHE A 276 17.37 11.62 -21.91
C PHE A 276 15.97 11.78 -21.27
N PHE A 277 15.91 12.26 -20.03
CA PHE A 277 14.64 12.52 -19.34
C PHE A 277 13.80 13.59 -20.06
N LEU A 278 14.41 14.68 -20.49
CA LEU A 278 13.72 15.79 -21.17
C LEU A 278 13.19 15.37 -22.54
N ASP A 279 13.97 14.62 -23.32
CA ASP A 279 13.55 14.14 -24.64
C ASP A 279 12.27 13.31 -24.56
N ARG A 280 12.17 12.47 -23.54
CA ARG A 280 11.02 11.58 -23.38
C ARG A 280 9.83 12.22 -22.69
N LEU A 281 10.07 13.24 -21.85
CA LEU A 281 9.01 14.16 -21.45
C LEU A 281 8.38 14.83 -22.69
N TRP A 282 9.19 15.25 -23.66
CA TRP A 282 8.70 15.79 -24.93
C TRP A 282 8.00 14.78 -25.81
N GLU A 283 8.49 13.54 -25.92
CA GLU A 283 7.77 12.47 -26.62
C GLU A 283 6.38 12.24 -25.99
N TRP A 284 6.28 12.21 -24.66
CA TRP A 284 5.00 12.08 -23.98
C TRP A 284 4.08 13.25 -24.29
N VAL A 285 4.52 14.49 -24.06
CA VAL A 285 3.71 15.69 -24.30
C VAL A 285 3.24 15.76 -25.75
N ALA A 286 4.10 15.44 -26.71
CA ALA A 286 3.74 15.39 -28.13
C ALA A 286 2.69 14.30 -28.42
N SER A 287 2.83 13.12 -27.80
CA SER A 287 1.90 12.00 -28.00
C SER A 287 0.49 12.29 -27.44
N LEU A 288 0.38 13.13 -26.40
CA LEU A 288 -0.91 13.59 -25.86
C LEU A 288 -1.70 14.47 -26.83
N ARG A 289 -1.11 14.89 -27.95
CA ARG A 289 -1.73 15.81 -28.93
C ARG A 289 -2.24 17.07 -28.23
N PRO A 290 -1.33 17.93 -27.73
CA PRO A 290 -1.69 19.02 -26.81
C PRO A 290 -2.69 20.01 -27.41
N VAL A 291 -2.71 20.16 -28.74
CA VAL A 291 -3.70 20.97 -29.48
C VAL A 291 -5.15 20.57 -29.19
N VAL A 292 -5.40 19.29 -28.88
CA VAL A 292 -6.73 18.79 -28.51
C VAL A 292 -6.84 18.67 -27.00
N THR A 293 -5.90 17.96 -26.39
CA THR A 293 -6.03 17.52 -24.99
C THR A 293 -5.89 18.67 -24.00
N PHE A 294 -4.98 19.63 -24.21
CA PHE A 294 -4.75 20.71 -23.24
C PHE A 294 -5.91 21.71 -23.20
N PRO A 295 -6.50 22.15 -24.33
CA PRO A 295 -7.72 22.96 -24.30
C PRO A 295 -8.88 22.28 -23.58
N LEU A 296 -9.08 20.96 -23.77
CA LEU A 296 -10.13 20.22 -23.06
C LEU A 296 -9.86 20.16 -21.55
N ILE A 297 -8.62 19.88 -21.14
CA ILE A 297 -8.23 19.89 -19.72
C ILE A 297 -8.42 21.28 -19.11
N ALA A 298 -8.00 22.34 -19.81
CA ALA A 298 -8.15 23.72 -19.36
C ALA A 298 -9.64 24.10 -19.22
N LEU A 299 -10.47 23.70 -20.19
CA LEU A 299 -11.92 23.89 -20.13
C LEU A 299 -12.55 23.13 -18.96
N ALA A 300 -12.12 21.90 -18.69
CA ALA A 300 -12.58 21.11 -17.55
C ALA A 300 -12.25 21.81 -16.22
N VAL A 301 -10.97 22.15 -15.99
CA VAL A 301 -10.53 22.86 -14.78
C VAL A 301 -11.26 24.20 -14.63
N GLY A 302 -11.32 24.99 -15.72
CA GLY A 302 -12.02 26.27 -15.75
C GLY A 302 -13.50 26.14 -15.43
N SER A 303 -14.16 25.11 -15.95
CA SER A 303 -15.59 24.85 -15.68
C SER A 303 -15.85 24.48 -14.23
N VAL A 304 -15.02 23.64 -13.62
CA VAL A 304 -15.12 23.23 -12.21
C VAL A 304 -14.97 24.46 -11.30
N VAL A 305 -13.98 25.32 -11.59
CA VAL A 305 -13.76 26.56 -10.83
C VAL A 305 -14.90 27.56 -11.05
N TRP A 306 -15.36 27.72 -12.28
CA TRP A 306 -16.44 28.66 -12.62
C TRP A 306 -17.77 28.24 -12.01
N GLU A 307 -18.13 26.96 -12.09
CA GLU A 307 -19.37 26.39 -11.54
C GLU A 307 -19.41 26.58 -10.02
N ALA A 308 -18.32 26.23 -9.32
CA ALA A 308 -18.18 26.44 -7.88
C ALA A 308 -18.31 27.92 -7.48
N ARG A 309 -17.67 28.84 -8.24
CA ARG A 309 -17.77 30.28 -7.97
C ARG A 309 -19.16 30.84 -8.23
N ARG A 310 -19.80 30.42 -9.33
CA ARG A 310 -21.11 30.89 -9.75
C ARG A 310 -22.20 30.44 -8.78
N GLN A 311 -22.15 29.18 -8.34
CA GLN A 311 -23.13 28.61 -7.42
C GLN A 311 -22.87 28.99 -5.96
N ARG A 312 -21.68 29.55 -5.66
CA ARG A 312 -21.19 29.80 -4.29
C ARG A 312 -21.20 28.52 -3.43
N GLU A 313 -21.06 27.37 -4.08
CA GLU A 313 -21.01 26.04 -3.49
C GLU A 313 -19.67 25.37 -3.84
N PRO A 314 -19.17 24.44 -3.01
CA PRO A 314 -18.00 23.64 -3.34
C PRO A 314 -18.20 22.89 -4.66
N ALA A 315 -17.13 22.77 -5.44
CA ALA A 315 -17.12 21.91 -6.62
C ALA A 315 -17.52 20.48 -6.26
N ASP A 316 -18.16 19.80 -7.21
CA ASP A 316 -18.58 18.41 -7.04
C ASP A 316 -17.39 17.46 -6.91
N THR A 317 -17.65 16.28 -6.32
CA THR A 317 -16.58 15.31 -6.02
C THR A 317 -15.86 14.83 -7.29
N TYR A 318 -16.57 14.67 -8.41
CA TYR A 318 -15.95 14.26 -9.67
C TYR A 318 -14.96 15.32 -10.19
N GLY A 319 -15.38 16.58 -10.25
CA GLY A 319 -14.51 17.69 -10.65
C GLY A 319 -13.28 17.84 -9.74
N VAL A 320 -13.49 17.83 -8.42
CA VAL A 320 -12.42 17.99 -7.43
C VAL A 320 -11.40 16.86 -7.52
N VAL A 321 -11.84 15.60 -7.52
CA VAL A 321 -10.94 14.44 -7.58
C VAL A 321 -10.19 14.41 -8.91
N SER A 322 -10.85 14.71 -10.03
CA SER A 322 -10.22 14.75 -11.36
C SER A 322 -9.08 15.79 -11.42
N VAL A 323 -9.26 16.95 -10.79
CA VAL A 323 -8.21 18.00 -10.72
C VAL A 323 -7.10 17.61 -9.75
N LEU A 324 -7.44 17.13 -8.55
CA LEU A 324 -6.45 16.74 -7.54
C LEU A 324 -5.58 15.59 -8.01
N TYR A 325 -6.11 14.70 -8.84
CA TYR A 325 -5.34 13.59 -9.37
C TYR A 325 -4.29 14.03 -10.42
N LEU A 326 -4.18 15.32 -10.75
CA LEU A 326 -3.02 15.87 -11.48
C LEU A 326 -1.77 16.05 -10.61
N LEU A 327 -1.90 16.04 -9.27
CA LEU A 327 -0.78 16.27 -8.35
C LEU A 327 0.46 15.40 -8.61
N PRO A 328 0.36 14.11 -9.03
CA PRO A 328 1.54 13.32 -9.39
C PRO A 328 2.43 13.99 -10.44
N LEU A 329 1.84 14.75 -11.38
CA LEU A 329 2.58 15.42 -12.45
C LEU A 329 3.47 16.57 -11.95
N VAL A 330 3.23 17.10 -10.74
CA VAL A 330 4.15 18.06 -10.11
C VAL A 330 5.54 17.44 -9.93
N GLY A 331 5.61 16.12 -9.72
CA GLY A 331 6.87 15.39 -9.63
C GLY A 331 7.72 15.45 -10.90
N VAL A 332 7.13 15.74 -12.06
CA VAL A 332 7.89 15.97 -13.31
C VAL A 332 8.80 17.21 -13.19
N LEU A 333 8.49 18.17 -12.31
CA LEU A 333 9.20 19.44 -12.23
C LEU A 333 10.50 19.43 -11.40
N GLY A 334 10.84 18.38 -10.64
CA GLY A 334 12.03 18.50 -9.78
C GLY A 334 13.38 18.37 -10.47
N TRP A 335 13.43 18.29 -11.80
CA TRP A 335 14.64 18.68 -12.53
C TRP A 335 15.00 20.16 -12.29
N LEU A 336 14.00 21.02 -12.02
CA LEU A 336 14.22 22.41 -11.58
C LEU A 336 14.98 22.47 -10.24
N ALA A 337 14.87 21.42 -9.42
CA ALA A 337 15.58 21.28 -8.15
C ALA A 337 16.89 20.47 -8.29
N GLY A 338 17.40 20.29 -9.51
CA GLY A 338 18.64 19.54 -9.78
C GLY A 338 18.52 18.03 -9.56
N LYS A 339 17.32 17.48 -9.33
CA LYS A 339 17.12 16.04 -9.15
C LYS A 339 16.99 15.36 -10.51
N VAL A 340 17.82 14.35 -10.74
CA VAL A 340 17.61 13.38 -11.83
C VAL A 340 16.73 12.29 -11.26
N TYR A 341 15.53 12.14 -11.81
CA TYR A 341 14.57 11.17 -11.31
C TYR A 341 14.87 9.77 -11.81
N PRO A 342 14.63 8.74 -10.98
CA PRO A 342 14.32 7.43 -11.49
C PRO A 342 13.09 7.54 -12.41
N TYR A 343 13.31 7.57 -13.72
CA TYR A 343 12.32 7.15 -14.72
C TYR A 343 11.08 8.05 -14.97
N TYR A 344 10.32 7.78 -16.04
CA TYR A 344 9.04 8.37 -16.45
C TYR A 344 7.87 8.23 -15.44
N ARG A 345 8.12 7.80 -14.19
CA ARG A 345 7.08 7.30 -13.28
C ARG A 345 6.03 8.34 -12.92
N PHE A 346 6.42 9.61 -12.80
CA PHE A 346 5.46 10.67 -12.54
C PHE A 346 4.53 10.92 -13.73
N MET A 347 5.00 10.71 -14.96
CA MET A 347 4.23 10.93 -16.18
C MET A 347 3.12 9.89 -16.38
N ASN A 348 3.30 8.69 -15.83
CA ASN A 348 2.40 7.55 -16.01
C ASN A 348 1.67 7.10 -14.74
N ALA A 349 1.80 7.84 -13.62
CA ALA A 349 1.19 7.52 -12.33
C ALA A 349 -0.21 8.15 -12.10
N THR A 350 -0.88 8.63 -13.15
CA THR A 350 -2.22 9.24 -13.02
C THR A 350 -3.09 9.00 -14.23
N THR A 351 -4.40 8.89 -14.02
CA THR A 351 -5.42 8.91 -15.09
C THR A 351 -6.14 10.26 -15.19
N ALA A 352 -5.70 11.29 -14.47
CA ALA A 352 -6.34 12.61 -14.46
C ALA A 352 -6.50 13.26 -15.85
N PRO A 353 -5.52 13.19 -16.78
CA PRO A 353 -5.71 13.71 -18.14
C PRO A 353 -6.92 13.10 -18.86
N MET A 354 -7.21 11.82 -18.61
CA MET A 354 -8.34 11.09 -19.22
C MET A 354 -9.69 11.60 -18.69
N LEU A 355 -9.80 11.73 -17.36
CA LEU A 355 -11.00 12.27 -16.70
C LEU A 355 -11.28 13.72 -17.11
N LEU A 356 -10.23 14.55 -17.15
CA LEU A 356 -10.34 15.97 -17.46
C LEU A 356 -10.59 16.20 -18.96
N ALA A 357 -9.97 15.44 -19.86
CA ALA A 357 -10.30 15.51 -21.28
C ALA A 357 -11.76 15.10 -21.54
N GLY A 358 -12.25 14.04 -20.88
CA GLY A 358 -13.65 13.62 -20.94
C GLY A 358 -14.63 14.68 -20.41
N LEU A 359 -14.32 15.27 -19.25
CA LEU A 359 -15.12 16.36 -18.67
C LEU A 359 -15.10 17.60 -19.55
N GLY A 360 -13.94 17.99 -20.08
CA GLY A 360 -13.78 19.13 -20.97
C GLY A 360 -14.56 18.96 -22.26
N ALA A 361 -14.50 17.77 -22.86
CA ALA A 361 -15.28 17.43 -24.04
C ALA A 361 -16.78 17.51 -23.75
N TRP A 362 -17.21 17.00 -22.59
CA TRP A 362 -18.60 17.10 -22.17
C TRP A 362 -19.06 18.55 -21.99
N VAL A 363 -18.26 19.41 -21.34
CA VAL A 363 -18.56 20.83 -21.17
C VAL A 363 -18.67 21.51 -22.55
N ALA A 364 -17.72 21.26 -23.45
CA ALA A 364 -17.71 21.84 -24.78
C ALA A 364 -18.95 21.42 -25.58
N VAL A 365 -19.23 20.12 -25.64
CA VAL A 365 -20.37 19.57 -26.38
C VAL A 365 -21.68 20.07 -25.79
N ARG A 366 -21.84 20.06 -24.46
CA ARG A 366 -23.06 20.58 -23.84
C ARG A 366 -23.24 22.06 -24.14
N TRP A 367 -22.20 22.88 -23.99
CA TRP A 367 -22.28 24.32 -24.27
C TRP A 367 -22.68 24.61 -25.73
N LEU A 368 -22.12 23.87 -26.69
CA LEU A 368 -22.42 24.01 -28.11
C LEU A 368 -23.84 23.57 -28.48
N LEU A 369 -24.38 22.60 -27.74
CA LEU A 369 -25.73 22.08 -27.94
C LEU A 369 -26.81 22.77 -27.09
N ASP A 370 -26.42 23.60 -26.12
CA ASP A 370 -27.35 24.19 -25.16
C ASP A 370 -28.25 25.27 -25.79
N GLY A 371 -29.50 25.30 -25.35
CA GLY A 371 -30.57 26.06 -25.98
C GLY A 371 -30.36 27.58 -25.95
N ARG A 372 -29.60 28.13 -24.99
CA ARG A 372 -29.44 29.60 -24.87
C ARG A 372 -28.65 30.23 -26.01
N TRP A 373 -27.67 29.51 -26.57
CA TRP A 373 -26.87 29.95 -27.71
C TRP A 373 -27.44 29.40 -29.03
N ALA A 374 -27.89 28.15 -29.03
CA ALA A 374 -28.39 27.45 -30.21
C ALA A 374 -29.84 27.84 -30.60
N ALA A 375 -30.72 28.25 -29.68
CA ALA A 375 -32.13 28.50 -29.99
C ALA A 375 -32.39 29.76 -30.83
N GLN A 376 -31.40 30.64 -31.00
CA GLN A 376 -31.62 31.94 -31.65
C GLN A 376 -31.78 31.85 -33.18
N THR A 377 -31.12 30.91 -33.87
CA THR A 377 -31.27 30.73 -35.34
C THR A 377 -31.02 29.28 -35.80
N ARG A 378 -31.52 28.89 -36.99
CA ARG A 378 -31.19 27.59 -37.62
C ARG A 378 -29.68 27.45 -37.85
N LEU A 379 -29.02 28.54 -38.27
CA LEU A 379 -27.58 28.58 -38.51
C LEU A 379 -26.79 28.27 -37.23
N ARG A 380 -27.15 28.86 -36.08
CA ARG A 380 -26.48 28.60 -34.80
C ARG A 380 -26.67 27.15 -34.29
N ARG A 381 -27.82 26.53 -34.57
CA ARG A 381 -28.02 25.10 -34.30
C ARG A 381 -27.11 24.22 -35.15
N ALA A 382 -26.97 24.55 -36.44
CA ALA A 382 -26.10 23.81 -37.34
C ALA A 382 -24.63 23.96 -36.93
N THR A 383 -24.17 25.18 -36.62
CA THR A 383 -22.79 25.42 -36.18
C THR A 383 -22.50 24.79 -34.82
N GLY A 384 -23.44 24.81 -33.87
CA GLY A 384 -23.32 24.11 -32.58
C GLY A 384 -23.18 22.60 -32.74
N ARG A 385 -23.99 21.98 -33.61
CA ARG A 385 -23.87 20.54 -33.94
C ARG A 385 -22.55 20.22 -34.62
N ALA A 386 -22.12 21.05 -35.57
CA ALA A 386 -20.84 20.88 -36.26
C ALA A 386 -19.65 21.01 -35.27
N GLY A 387 -19.68 21.98 -34.36
CA GLY A 387 -18.68 22.13 -33.32
C GLY A 387 -18.67 20.94 -32.34
N ALA A 388 -19.84 20.46 -31.93
CA ALA A 388 -19.93 19.28 -31.06
C ALA A 388 -19.36 18.03 -31.74
N ALA A 389 -19.65 17.84 -33.03
CA ALA A 389 -19.07 16.78 -33.83
C ALA A 389 -17.54 16.94 -33.94
N LEU A 390 -17.04 18.16 -34.13
CA LEU A 390 -15.60 18.45 -34.20
C LEU A 390 -14.87 18.07 -32.90
N VAL A 391 -15.46 18.33 -31.73
CA VAL A 391 -14.88 17.92 -30.44
C VAL A 391 -14.75 16.39 -30.35
N VAL A 392 -15.80 15.66 -30.75
CA VAL A 392 -15.78 14.18 -30.77
C VAL A 392 -14.77 13.66 -31.78
N LEU A 393 -14.76 14.22 -33.00
CA LEU A 393 -13.83 13.86 -34.06
C LEU A 393 -12.37 14.15 -33.68
N ALA A 394 -12.12 15.21 -32.90
CA ALA A 394 -10.79 15.52 -32.38
C ALA A 394 -10.29 14.42 -31.42
N LEU A 395 -11.14 13.92 -30.51
CA LEU A 395 -10.80 12.78 -29.66
C LEU A 395 -10.61 11.49 -30.46
N VAL A 396 -11.46 11.25 -31.46
CA VAL A 396 -11.30 10.11 -32.39
C VAL A 396 -10.00 10.23 -33.17
N TRP A 397 -9.57 11.43 -33.56
CA TRP A 397 -8.29 11.65 -34.21
C TRP A 397 -7.11 11.31 -33.29
N VAL A 398 -7.16 11.71 -32.00
CA VAL A 398 -6.16 11.29 -31.01
C VAL A 398 -6.12 9.76 -30.88
N PHE A 399 -7.28 9.11 -30.80
CA PHE A 399 -7.39 7.66 -30.77
C PHE A 399 -6.77 7.02 -32.02
N ILE A 400 -7.17 7.44 -33.23
CA ILE A 400 -6.67 6.89 -34.50
C ILE A 400 -5.15 7.09 -34.61
N ALA A 401 -4.63 8.23 -34.17
CA ALA A 401 -3.20 8.50 -34.19
C ALA A 401 -2.41 7.51 -33.34
N GLY A 402 -2.86 7.22 -32.11
CA GLY A 402 -2.24 6.21 -31.25
C GLY A 402 -2.49 4.78 -31.76
N TRP A 403 -3.70 4.51 -32.23
CA TRP A 403 -4.11 3.20 -32.76
C TRP A 403 -3.31 2.79 -34.01
N ARG A 404 -2.94 3.73 -34.86
CA ARG A 404 -2.05 3.50 -36.02
C ARG A 404 -0.63 3.13 -35.62
N VAL A 405 -0.18 3.46 -34.41
CA VAL A 405 1.11 3.02 -33.86
C VAL A 405 0.96 1.66 -33.19
N TRP A 406 -0.14 1.48 -32.45
CA TRP A 406 -0.52 0.21 -31.82
C TRP A 406 -0.66 -0.94 -32.81
N THR A 407 -1.30 -0.72 -33.95
CA THR A 407 -1.61 -1.77 -34.94
C THR A 407 -0.54 -1.98 -36.00
N ARG A 408 0.67 -1.40 -35.85
CA ARG A 408 1.74 -1.60 -36.83
C ARG A 408 2.22 -3.06 -36.80
N PRO A 409 2.28 -3.76 -37.94
CA PRO A 409 2.73 -5.17 -37.97
C PRO A 409 4.13 -5.39 -37.38
N GLY A 410 5.05 -4.43 -37.57
CA GLY A 410 6.40 -4.49 -37.00
C GLY A 410 6.52 -4.05 -35.53
N ASN A 411 5.41 -3.71 -34.89
CA ASN A 411 5.39 -3.36 -33.46
C ASN A 411 4.90 -4.59 -32.68
N GLN A 412 5.79 -5.56 -32.48
CA GLN A 412 5.55 -6.79 -31.72
C GLN A 412 6.76 -7.02 -30.81
N TRP A 413 6.58 -7.53 -29.58
CA TRP A 413 7.75 -7.90 -28.76
C TRP A 413 8.37 -9.24 -29.15
N ALA A 414 7.58 -10.15 -29.71
CA ALA A 414 8.06 -11.40 -30.28
C ALA A 414 7.30 -11.66 -31.58
N ASP A 415 7.98 -11.48 -32.70
CA ASP A 415 7.43 -11.85 -34.00
C ASP A 415 7.42 -13.38 -34.19
N GLN A 416 6.82 -13.84 -35.29
CA GLN A 416 6.69 -15.28 -35.56
C GLN A 416 8.05 -15.99 -35.63
N GLY A 417 9.02 -15.42 -36.35
CA GLY A 417 10.36 -16.00 -36.48
C GLY A 417 11.06 -16.14 -35.13
N THR A 418 10.98 -15.10 -34.29
CA THR A 418 11.50 -15.14 -32.91
C THR A 418 10.83 -16.27 -32.11
N ARG A 419 9.51 -16.42 -32.18
CA ARG A 419 8.82 -17.50 -31.45
C ARG A 419 9.10 -18.89 -32.00
N VAL A 420 9.38 -19.03 -33.29
CA VAL A 420 9.82 -20.29 -33.90
C VAL A 420 11.21 -20.65 -33.35
N ALA A 421 12.14 -19.70 -33.33
CA ALA A 421 13.46 -19.90 -32.71
C ALA A 421 13.34 -20.27 -31.22
N LEU A 422 12.52 -19.54 -30.45
CA LEU A 422 12.30 -19.85 -29.03
C LEU A 422 11.60 -21.20 -28.80
N ALA A 423 10.72 -21.63 -29.70
CA ALA A 423 10.13 -22.96 -29.65
C ALA A 423 11.17 -24.05 -29.93
N ALA A 424 12.12 -23.80 -30.84
CA ALA A 424 13.24 -24.70 -31.07
C ALA A 424 14.15 -24.81 -29.84
N VAL A 425 14.49 -23.67 -29.21
CA VAL A 425 15.24 -23.65 -27.94
C VAL A 425 14.49 -24.41 -26.85
N ARG A 426 13.16 -24.25 -26.74
CA ARG A 426 12.35 -25.04 -25.80
C ARG A 426 12.46 -26.54 -26.07
N GLY A 427 12.35 -26.95 -27.33
CA GLY A 427 12.45 -28.35 -27.74
C GLY A 427 13.82 -28.95 -27.42
N LEU A 428 14.88 -28.17 -27.64
CA LEU A 428 16.25 -28.53 -27.27
C LEU A 428 16.36 -28.76 -25.76
N VAL A 429 15.99 -27.76 -24.95
CA VAL A 429 16.12 -27.80 -23.49
C VAL A 429 15.28 -28.93 -22.88
N ALA A 430 14.10 -29.20 -23.43
CA ALA A 430 13.25 -30.31 -22.98
C ALA A 430 13.80 -31.70 -23.34
N ALA A 431 14.70 -31.79 -24.31
CA ALA A 431 15.34 -33.03 -24.74
C ALA A 431 16.74 -33.24 -24.12
N MET A 432 17.21 -32.28 -23.32
CA MET A 432 18.51 -32.34 -22.64
C MET A 432 18.34 -32.59 -21.13
N PRO A 433 19.37 -33.13 -20.46
CA PRO A 433 19.39 -33.23 -19.00
C PRO A 433 19.25 -31.86 -18.31
N ASP A 434 18.61 -31.85 -17.13
CA ASP A 434 18.23 -30.64 -16.40
C ASP A 434 19.38 -29.97 -15.60
N ASP A 435 20.59 -30.49 -15.68
CA ASP A 435 21.79 -30.00 -14.99
C ASP A 435 22.60 -28.99 -15.82
N HIS A 436 22.38 -28.93 -17.14
CA HIS A 436 23.09 -27.99 -18.01
C HIS A 436 22.58 -26.53 -17.85
N PRO A 437 23.47 -25.56 -17.55
CA PRO A 437 23.12 -24.15 -17.60
C PRO A 437 22.95 -23.68 -19.04
N ILE A 438 22.06 -22.71 -19.26
CA ILE A 438 21.70 -22.21 -20.59
C ILE A 438 22.24 -20.79 -20.75
N VAL A 439 23.05 -20.53 -21.77
CA VAL A 439 23.64 -19.21 -22.03
C VAL A 439 23.12 -18.69 -23.37
N PHE A 440 22.40 -17.57 -23.35
CA PHE A 440 22.06 -16.83 -24.57
C PHE A 440 23.17 -15.84 -24.91
N VAL A 441 23.64 -15.84 -26.17
CA VAL A 441 24.64 -14.88 -26.64
C VAL A 441 23.97 -13.82 -27.51
N ASN A 442 24.09 -12.56 -27.08
CA ASN A 442 23.48 -11.39 -27.72
C ASN A 442 24.50 -10.28 -27.93
N ASP A 443 24.54 -9.70 -29.14
CA ASP A 443 25.38 -8.56 -29.48
C ASP A 443 24.59 -7.46 -30.20
N PHE A 444 25.11 -6.23 -30.10
CA PHE A 444 24.51 -5.03 -30.69
C PHE A 444 25.56 -4.12 -31.30
N ARG A 445 25.10 -3.29 -32.23
CA ARG A 445 25.86 -2.15 -32.73
C ARG A 445 26.18 -1.16 -31.61
N ASP A 446 27.31 -0.48 -31.80
CA ASP A 446 27.86 0.49 -30.86
C ASP A 446 26.99 1.74 -30.66
N ASP A 447 26.04 2.00 -31.55
CA ASP A 447 25.12 3.15 -31.50
C ASP A 447 23.80 2.88 -30.73
N MET A 448 23.65 1.67 -30.17
CA MET A 448 22.44 1.24 -29.48
C MET A 448 22.54 1.39 -27.96
N VAL A 449 21.41 1.65 -27.29
CA VAL A 449 21.34 1.75 -25.82
C VAL A 449 21.48 0.35 -25.19
N ALA A 450 22.72 -0.09 -24.98
CA ALA A 450 23.09 -1.44 -24.56
C ALA A 450 22.26 -1.96 -23.36
N TYR A 451 22.10 -1.16 -22.30
CA TYR A 451 21.32 -1.54 -21.11
C TYR A 451 19.83 -1.81 -21.40
N GLY A 452 19.20 -1.00 -22.26
CA GLY A 452 17.77 -1.13 -22.55
C GLY A 452 17.46 -2.32 -23.45
N TRP A 453 18.32 -2.57 -24.43
CA TRP A 453 18.13 -3.65 -25.39
C TRP A 453 18.51 -5.02 -24.81
N SER A 454 19.62 -5.14 -24.08
CA SER A 454 19.95 -6.35 -23.31
C SER A 454 18.82 -6.76 -22.37
N LYS A 455 18.21 -5.79 -21.66
CA LYS A 455 17.02 -6.04 -20.84
C LYS A 455 15.86 -6.57 -21.66
N THR A 456 15.58 -5.95 -22.80
CA THR A 456 14.40 -6.30 -23.60
C THR A 456 14.55 -7.71 -24.16
N TYR A 457 15.67 -8.04 -24.81
CA TYR A 457 15.85 -9.33 -25.47
C TYR A 457 15.92 -10.49 -24.49
N LEU A 458 16.64 -10.34 -23.37
CA LEU A 458 16.69 -11.41 -22.38
C LEU A 458 15.32 -11.71 -21.75
N ASN A 459 14.44 -10.71 -21.63
CA ASN A 459 13.05 -10.98 -21.24
C ASN A 459 12.31 -11.81 -22.28
N VAL A 460 12.55 -11.58 -23.57
CA VAL A 460 11.93 -12.33 -24.67
C VAL A 460 12.49 -13.75 -24.72
N GLU A 461 13.80 -13.93 -24.62
CA GLU A 461 14.48 -15.23 -24.63
C GLU A 461 13.99 -16.16 -23.52
N ARG A 462 13.88 -15.64 -22.30
CA ARG A 462 13.35 -16.40 -21.16
C ARG A 462 11.92 -16.87 -21.35
N THR A 463 11.12 -16.25 -22.24
CA THR A 463 9.77 -16.79 -22.54
C THR A 463 9.83 -18.13 -23.27
N GLY A 464 10.91 -18.40 -23.99
CA GLY A 464 11.18 -19.66 -24.68
C GLY A 464 11.46 -20.82 -23.72
N LEU A 465 11.92 -20.54 -22.51
CA LEU A 465 12.28 -21.57 -21.53
C LEU A 465 11.09 -22.04 -20.68
N PRO A 466 11.10 -23.31 -20.20
CA PRO A 466 10.24 -23.75 -19.10
C PRO A 466 10.67 -23.12 -17.76
N GLY A 467 9.76 -23.06 -16.79
CA GLY A 467 9.93 -22.32 -15.53
C GLY A 467 11.18 -22.69 -14.74
N GLU A 468 11.51 -23.97 -14.63
CA GLU A 468 12.72 -24.44 -13.93
C GLU A 468 13.99 -24.11 -14.71
N ALA A 469 13.99 -24.24 -16.04
CA ALA A 469 15.14 -23.90 -16.88
C ALA A 469 15.46 -22.39 -16.86
N ILE A 470 14.47 -21.52 -16.61
CA ILE A 470 14.70 -20.08 -16.42
C ILE A 470 15.63 -19.84 -15.21
N LEU A 471 15.51 -20.65 -14.16
CA LEU A 471 16.35 -20.54 -12.94
C LEU A 471 17.82 -20.83 -13.20
N ARG A 472 18.16 -21.56 -14.28
CA ARG A 472 19.53 -21.87 -14.72
C ARG A 472 19.92 -21.18 -16.03
N SER A 473 19.21 -20.10 -16.38
CA SER A 473 19.48 -19.32 -17.61
C SER A 473 20.32 -18.08 -17.34
N PHE A 474 21.30 -17.87 -18.21
CA PHE A 474 22.24 -16.75 -18.22
C PHE A 474 22.25 -16.07 -19.60
N ALA A 475 22.90 -14.91 -19.68
CA ALA A 475 23.19 -14.25 -20.93
C ALA A 475 24.63 -13.77 -20.98
N TYR A 476 25.23 -13.85 -22.16
CA TYR A 476 26.46 -13.17 -22.49
C TYR A 476 26.14 -12.04 -23.48
N PHE A 477 26.58 -10.83 -23.16
CA PHE A 477 26.37 -9.65 -24.01
C PHE A 477 27.67 -9.32 -24.76
N GLY A 478 27.76 -9.78 -26.01
CA GLY A 478 28.92 -9.59 -26.85
C GLY A 478 29.06 -10.59 -27.99
N ASP A 479 30.19 -10.49 -28.68
CA ASP A 479 30.63 -11.36 -29.77
C ASP A 479 30.91 -12.81 -29.29
N VAL A 480 30.55 -13.80 -30.11
CA VAL A 480 30.72 -15.23 -29.79
C VAL A 480 32.19 -15.62 -29.65
N ASP A 481 33.10 -15.07 -30.45
CA ASP A 481 34.53 -15.39 -30.34
C ASP A 481 35.12 -14.84 -29.02
N ALA A 482 34.66 -13.67 -28.57
CA ALA A 482 35.00 -13.14 -27.25
C ALA A 482 34.48 -14.04 -26.11
N PHE A 483 33.24 -14.54 -26.23
CA PHE A 483 32.67 -15.50 -25.27
C PHE A 483 33.50 -16.79 -25.21
N LEU A 484 33.84 -17.39 -26.35
CA LEU A 484 34.66 -18.60 -26.44
C LEU A 484 36.08 -18.38 -25.89
N ALA A 485 36.61 -17.16 -26.02
CA ALA A 485 37.89 -16.76 -25.44
C ALA A 485 37.82 -16.42 -23.94
N GLY A 486 36.64 -16.50 -23.31
CA GLY A 486 36.45 -16.25 -21.88
C GLY A 486 36.69 -14.79 -21.46
N ARG A 487 36.41 -13.82 -22.35
CA ARG A 487 36.65 -12.38 -22.10
C ARG A 487 35.42 -11.54 -22.47
N PRO A 488 35.19 -10.37 -21.86
CA PRO A 488 34.14 -9.46 -22.30
C PRO A 488 34.42 -8.86 -23.67
N THR A 489 33.38 -8.51 -24.41
CA THR A 489 33.47 -7.77 -25.68
C THR A 489 33.69 -6.29 -25.39
N VAL A 490 34.58 -5.66 -26.16
CA VAL A 490 34.92 -4.24 -26.03
C VAL A 490 34.68 -3.56 -27.37
N LYS A 491 33.92 -2.46 -27.36
CA LYS A 491 33.62 -1.61 -28.52
C LYS A 491 34.01 -0.16 -28.22
N THR A 492 33.41 0.83 -28.87
CA THR A 492 33.74 2.26 -28.67
C THR A 492 32.84 2.97 -27.66
N ASP A 493 31.62 2.48 -27.42
CA ASP A 493 30.69 3.06 -26.44
C ASP A 493 31.00 2.59 -24.99
N PRO A 494 31.32 3.50 -24.05
CA PRO A 494 31.63 3.13 -22.66
C PRO A 494 30.47 2.50 -21.88
N THR A 495 29.23 2.74 -22.31
CA THR A 495 28.02 2.11 -21.75
C THR A 495 27.91 0.67 -22.24
N TYR A 496 28.19 0.42 -23.52
CA TYR A 496 28.28 -0.93 -24.08
C TYR A 496 29.31 -1.75 -23.30
N ASP A 497 30.54 -1.25 -23.18
CA ASP A 497 31.64 -1.95 -22.50
C ASP A 497 31.32 -2.29 -21.04
N ARG A 498 30.65 -1.35 -20.34
CA ARG A 498 30.20 -1.56 -18.96
C ARG A 498 29.16 -2.67 -18.86
N VAL A 499 28.21 -2.71 -19.81
CA VAL A 499 27.16 -3.73 -19.84
C VAL A 499 27.75 -5.09 -20.21
N SER A 500 28.58 -5.17 -21.25
CA SER A 500 29.25 -6.42 -21.67
C SER A 500 30.07 -7.02 -20.52
N ARG A 501 30.88 -6.19 -19.86
CA ARG A 501 31.67 -6.61 -18.69
C ARG A 501 30.80 -7.14 -17.56
N ALA A 502 29.69 -6.47 -17.23
CA ALA A 502 28.83 -6.89 -16.14
C ALA A 502 28.13 -8.24 -16.39
N PHE A 503 27.73 -8.52 -17.64
CA PHE A 503 27.22 -9.86 -18.01
C PHE A 503 28.33 -10.92 -17.97
N TRP A 504 29.56 -10.58 -18.38
CA TRP A 504 30.69 -11.50 -18.27
C TRP A 504 31.06 -11.82 -16.81
N GLU A 505 31.05 -10.82 -15.92
CA GLU A 505 31.29 -10.99 -14.48
C GLU A 505 30.19 -11.82 -13.79
N GLU A 506 28.95 -11.79 -14.29
CA GLU A 506 27.87 -12.67 -13.80
C GLU A 506 28.11 -14.14 -14.16
N LEU A 507 28.65 -14.41 -15.35
CA LEU A 507 29.03 -15.76 -15.77
C LEU A 507 30.28 -16.28 -15.05
N HIS A 508 31.25 -15.38 -14.76
CA HIS A 508 32.55 -15.71 -14.18
C HIS A 508 32.81 -14.86 -12.91
N PRO A 509 32.09 -15.12 -11.82
CA PRO A 509 32.23 -14.34 -10.60
C PRO A 509 33.65 -14.50 -10.01
N PRO A 510 34.29 -13.41 -9.53
CA PRO A 510 35.63 -13.47 -8.99
C PRO A 510 35.72 -14.35 -7.73
N ALA A 511 36.77 -15.16 -7.63
CA ALA A 511 37.01 -16.06 -6.48
C ALA A 511 37.08 -15.28 -5.15
N GLY A 512 36.16 -15.57 -4.22
CA GLY A 512 36.06 -14.91 -2.92
C GLY A 512 35.47 -13.48 -2.95
N GLY A 513 34.98 -13.02 -4.10
CA GLY A 513 34.24 -11.77 -4.19
C GLY A 513 32.81 -11.95 -3.66
N GLU A 514 32.36 -11.02 -2.82
CA GLU A 514 30.92 -10.74 -2.70
C GLU A 514 30.44 -10.29 -4.09
N GLY A 515 30.00 -11.24 -4.93
CA GLY A 515 29.66 -10.99 -6.33
C GLY A 515 28.73 -9.79 -6.46
N SER A 516 29.16 -8.76 -7.21
CA SER A 516 28.43 -7.53 -7.56
C SER A 516 27.31 -7.04 -6.61
N GLY A 517 27.44 -7.20 -5.29
CA GLY A 517 26.38 -6.87 -4.32
C GLY A 517 24.99 -7.49 -4.58
N VAL A 518 24.88 -8.58 -5.35
CA VAL A 518 23.60 -9.26 -5.68
C VAL A 518 23.43 -10.52 -4.81
N PRO A 519 22.48 -10.56 -3.86
CA PRO A 519 22.22 -11.74 -3.05
C PRO A 519 21.42 -12.82 -3.81
N ASP A 520 21.91 -14.07 -3.79
CA ASP A 520 21.14 -15.34 -3.79
C ASP A 520 20.33 -15.79 -5.04
N ALA A 521 20.51 -15.20 -6.22
CA ALA A 521 19.79 -15.70 -7.41
C ALA A 521 20.50 -16.84 -8.14
N GLN A 522 21.81 -16.70 -8.38
CA GLN A 522 22.67 -17.71 -9.02
C GLN A 522 24.11 -17.62 -8.46
N PRO A 523 24.33 -17.95 -7.18
CA PRO A 523 25.66 -17.85 -6.57
C PRO A 523 26.63 -18.80 -7.29
N GLY A 524 27.69 -18.26 -7.88
CA GLY A 524 28.78 -19.03 -8.51
C GLY A 524 28.82 -19.00 -10.05
N GLY A 525 27.91 -18.29 -10.73
CA GLY A 525 27.97 -18.16 -12.20
C GLY A 525 27.89 -19.52 -12.90
N LEU A 526 28.67 -19.72 -13.95
CA LEU A 526 28.78 -21.02 -14.62
C LEU A 526 29.49 -22.07 -13.75
N ASP A 527 30.40 -21.66 -12.86
CA ASP A 527 31.15 -22.56 -11.98
C ASP A 527 30.26 -23.26 -10.93
N ALA A 528 29.01 -22.82 -10.78
CA ALA A 528 28.02 -23.45 -9.91
C ALA A 528 27.44 -24.76 -10.50
N TYR A 529 27.74 -25.09 -11.76
CA TYR A 529 27.20 -26.24 -12.47
C TYR A 529 28.33 -27.19 -12.88
N ASP A 530 28.17 -28.47 -12.57
CA ASP A 530 29.13 -29.51 -12.99
C ASP A 530 29.04 -29.81 -14.49
N ALA A 531 27.86 -29.60 -15.08
CA ALA A 531 27.59 -29.84 -16.49
C ALA A 531 27.98 -28.63 -17.35
N PRO A 532 28.55 -28.84 -18.55
CA PRO A 532 28.96 -27.74 -19.42
C PRO A 532 27.74 -26.95 -19.94
N PRO A 533 27.87 -25.63 -20.18
CA PRO A 533 26.77 -24.80 -20.65
C PRO A 533 26.31 -25.13 -22.07
N VAL A 534 25.01 -25.04 -22.30
CA VAL A 534 24.40 -25.02 -23.63
C VAL A 534 24.33 -23.57 -24.10
N VAL A 535 25.03 -23.25 -25.18
CA VAL A 535 25.17 -21.89 -25.69
C VAL A 535 24.29 -21.70 -26.91
N VAL A 536 23.35 -20.77 -26.83
CA VAL A 536 22.36 -20.52 -27.88
C VAL A 536 22.56 -19.13 -28.48
N VAL A 537 22.61 -19.07 -29.80
CA VAL A 537 22.62 -17.81 -30.57
C VAL A 537 21.35 -17.76 -31.40
N ILE A 538 20.62 -16.64 -31.29
CA ILE A 538 19.45 -16.34 -32.13
C ILE A 538 19.80 -15.13 -32.99
N GLY A 539 19.78 -15.29 -34.31
CA GLY A 539 20.21 -14.24 -35.24
C GLY A 539 19.40 -12.95 -35.08
N ARG A 540 18.08 -13.05 -34.81
CA ARG A 540 17.21 -11.90 -34.52
C ARG A 540 17.72 -10.97 -33.42
N PHE A 541 18.35 -11.51 -32.38
CA PHE A 541 18.84 -10.72 -31.25
C PHE A 541 20.25 -10.18 -31.44
N ASN A 542 20.87 -10.52 -32.58
CA ASN A 542 22.24 -10.16 -32.96
C ASN A 542 22.28 -9.28 -34.22
N GLN A 543 21.15 -8.76 -34.68
CA GLN A 543 21.05 -8.05 -35.97
C GLN A 543 22.03 -6.89 -36.12
N GLY A 544 22.71 -6.86 -37.27
CA GLY A 544 23.72 -5.83 -37.57
C GLY A 544 25.03 -5.99 -36.80
N THR A 545 25.34 -7.22 -36.35
CA THR A 545 26.62 -7.60 -35.72
C THR A 545 27.20 -8.83 -36.40
N GLU A 546 28.46 -9.14 -36.07
CA GLU A 546 29.19 -10.31 -36.59
C GLU A 546 28.46 -11.63 -36.24
N ASN A 547 27.77 -11.70 -35.11
CA ASN A 547 26.98 -12.86 -34.69
C ASN A 547 25.77 -13.15 -35.60
N ALA A 548 25.24 -12.16 -36.33
CA ALA A 548 24.08 -12.36 -37.21
C ALA A 548 24.46 -12.71 -38.66
N GLU A 549 25.66 -12.34 -39.11
CA GLU A 549 26.13 -12.57 -40.48
C GLU A 549 26.01 -14.05 -40.93
N PRO A 550 26.31 -15.06 -40.10
CA PRO A 550 26.11 -16.46 -40.45
C PRO A 550 24.67 -16.85 -40.81
N PHE A 551 23.67 -16.29 -40.11
CA PHE A 551 22.26 -16.55 -40.38
C PHE A 551 21.79 -15.82 -41.63
N GLU A 552 22.29 -14.60 -41.86
CA GLU A 552 21.97 -13.80 -43.05
C GLU A 552 22.55 -14.38 -44.34
N THR A 553 23.75 -14.98 -44.25
CA THR A 553 24.46 -15.61 -45.37
C THR A 553 24.08 -17.08 -45.59
N GLY A 554 23.46 -17.73 -44.59
CA GLY A 554 23.13 -19.16 -44.61
C GLY A 554 24.35 -20.08 -44.43
N SER A 555 25.52 -19.53 -44.08
CA SER A 555 26.76 -20.28 -43.86
C SER A 555 27.20 -20.20 -42.40
N LEU A 556 26.72 -21.15 -41.60
CA LEU A 556 27.10 -21.25 -40.19
C LEU A 556 28.58 -21.65 -40.01
N PRO A 557 29.32 -21.04 -39.06
CA PRO A 557 30.69 -21.43 -38.72
C PRO A 557 30.78 -22.88 -38.24
N ARG A 558 31.97 -23.47 -38.32
CA ARG A 558 32.22 -24.77 -37.69
C ARG A 558 31.98 -24.69 -36.18
N GLY A 559 31.29 -25.67 -35.63
CA GLY A 559 30.88 -25.70 -34.23
C GLY A 559 29.50 -25.08 -33.98
N TRP A 560 28.85 -24.46 -34.97
CA TRP A 560 27.48 -23.99 -34.84
C TRP A 560 26.51 -25.02 -35.42
N GLU A 561 25.75 -25.67 -34.53
CA GLU A 561 24.75 -26.66 -34.91
C GLU A 561 23.37 -25.98 -35.10
N PRO A 562 22.79 -25.99 -36.30
CA PRO A 562 21.51 -25.33 -36.55
C PRO A 562 20.37 -26.06 -35.84
N ILE A 563 19.54 -25.30 -35.11
CA ILE A 563 18.30 -25.79 -34.48
C ILE A 563 17.04 -25.16 -35.11
N GLY A 564 17.21 -24.22 -36.03
CA GLY A 564 16.18 -23.60 -36.86
C GLY A 564 16.80 -22.66 -37.90
N GLU A 565 15.97 -21.93 -38.65
CA GLU A 565 16.45 -20.97 -39.67
C GLU A 565 17.24 -19.80 -39.08
N ASP A 566 16.90 -19.37 -37.86
CA ASP A 566 17.47 -18.17 -37.21
C ASP A 566 18.00 -18.48 -35.80
N ALA A 567 18.33 -19.74 -35.52
CA ALA A 567 18.86 -20.17 -34.23
C ALA A 567 19.85 -21.35 -34.36
N ALA A 568 20.95 -21.26 -33.61
CA ALA A 568 21.99 -22.29 -33.57
C ALA A 568 22.50 -22.51 -32.14
N VAL A 569 23.03 -23.69 -31.90
CA VAL A 569 23.77 -24.04 -30.68
C VAL A 569 25.25 -23.99 -30.97
N VAL A 570 26.02 -23.28 -30.16
CA VAL A 570 27.48 -23.25 -30.26
C VAL A 570 28.06 -24.42 -29.48
N THR A 571 28.88 -25.21 -30.14
CA THR A 571 29.56 -26.41 -29.63
C THR A 571 31.07 -26.23 -29.73
N GLY A 572 31.81 -26.85 -28.81
CA GLY A 572 33.25 -26.71 -28.74
C GLY A 572 33.80 -27.14 -27.38
N PRO A 573 35.11 -26.98 -27.15
CA PRO A 573 35.72 -27.29 -25.86
C PRO A 573 35.05 -26.54 -24.72
N GLY A 574 34.66 -27.26 -23.66
CA GLY A 574 34.00 -26.66 -22.49
C GLY A 574 32.51 -26.35 -22.65
N LEU A 575 31.92 -26.64 -23.82
CA LEU A 575 30.48 -26.44 -24.10
C LEU A 575 29.75 -27.77 -24.22
N ALA A 576 28.46 -27.77 -23.92
CA ALA A 576 27.61 -28.92 -24.16
C ALA A 576 27.51 -29.21 -25.66
N SER A 577 27.58 -30.48 -26.03
CA SER A 577 27.31 -30.96 -27.40
C SER A 577 25.99 -31.72 -27.38
N PRO A 578 24.86 -31.11 -27.80
CA PRO A 578 23.57 -31.78 -27.78
C PRO A 578 23.59 -33.04 -28.65
N SER A 579 22.85 -34.06 -28.23
CA SER A 579 22.72 -35.29 -29.03
C SER A 579 21.96 -35.01 -30.34
N PRO A 580 22.13 -35.85 -31.38
CA PRO A 580 21.35 -35.74 -32.60
C PRO A 580 19.83 -35.72 -32.34
N GLU A 581 19.35 -36.51 -31.36
CA GLU A 581 17.95 -36.54 -30.96
C GLU A 581 17.49 -35.21 -30.37
N ALA A 582 18.32 -34.54 -29.56
CA ALA A 582 18.02 -33.24 -28.98
C ALA A 582 17.96 -32.14 -30.06
N LEU A 583 18.88 -32.17 -31.03
CA LEU A 583 18.86 -31.26 -32.18
C LEU A 583 17.64 -31.49 -33.08
N GLU A 584 17.25 -32.74 -33.31
CA GLU A 584 16.03 -33.08 -34.04
C GLU A 584 14.78 -32.63 -33.29
N ALA A 585 14.71 -32.85 -31.97
CA ALA A 585 13.60 -32.38 -31.14
C ALA A 585 13.45 -30.86 -31.18
N ALA A 586 14.57 -30.13 -31.20
CA ALA A 586 14.60 -28.68 -31.35
C ALA A 586 14.02 -28.23 -32.70
N ARG A 587 14.54 -28.76 -33.81
CA ARG A 587 14.02 -28.44 -35.16
C ARG A 587 12.55 -28.79 -35.30
N ALA A 588 12.16 -29.97 -34.83
CA ALA A 588 10.77 -30.41 -34.85
C ALA A 588 9.85 -29.48 -34.04
N ALA A 589 10.30 -28.94 -32.90
CA ALA A 589 9.54 -27.97 -32.12
C ALA A 589 9.37 -26.63 -32.86
N GLY A 590 10.44 -26.14 -33.49
CA GLY A 590 10.40 -24.94 -34.33
C GLY A 590 9.44 -25.11 -35.52
N GLU A 591 9.55 -26.21 -36.26
CA GLU A 591 8.67 -26.53 -37.39
C GLU A 591 7.20 -26.71 -36.99
N ARG A 592 6.92 -27.31 -35.84
CA ARG A 592 5.55 -27.40 -35.31
C ARG A 592 4.99 -26.01 -35.05
N GLN A 593 5.79 -25.11 -34.49
CA GLN A 593 5.37 -23.74 -34.22
C GLN A 593 5.17 -22.94 -35.51
N ALA A 594 6.04 -23.11 -36.50
CA ALA A 594 5.91 -22.48 -37.81
C ALA A 594 4.65 -22.97 -38.53
N ARG A 595 4.40 -24.29 -38.54
CA ARG A 595 3.16 -24.88 -39.07
C ARG A 595 1.92 -24.36 -38.34
N ALA A 596 1.97 -24.25 -37.01
CA ALA A 596 0.85 -23.71 -36.23
C ALA A 596 0.50 -22.26 -36.61
N PHE A 597 1.47 -21.45 -37.07
CA PHE A 597 1.19 -20.12 -37.61
C PHE A 597 0.66 -20.16 -39.05
N ALA A 598 1.26 -20.98 -39.91
CA ALA A 598 0.87 -21.10 -41.31
C ALA A 598 -0.56 -21.70 -41.46
N GLU A 599 -0.90 -22.67 -40.62
CA GLU A 599 -2.15 -23.42 -40.64
C GLU A 599 -3.12 -22.97 -39.53
N HIS A 600 -2.95 -21.77 -38.98
CA HIS A 600 -3.76 -21.31 -37.85
C HIS A 600 -5.26 -21.40 -38.20
N PRO A 601 -6.10 -22.04 -37.36
CA PRO A 601 -7.50 -22.38 -37.70
C PRO A 601 -8.45 -21.17 -37.75
N GLY A 602 -7.92 -19.94 -37.77
CA GLY A 602 -8.68 -18.69 -37.72
C GLY A 602 -9.45 -18.48 -36.41
N LEU A 603 -10.35 -17.47 -36.41
CA LEU A 603 -11.08 -17.04 -35.20
C LEU A 603 -12.05 -18.10 -34.65
N LEU A 604 -12.64 -18.91 -35.53
CA LEU A 604 -13.73 -19.84 -35.21
C LEU A 604 -13.37 -21.31 -35.41
N GLY A 605 -12.12 -21.63 -35.75
CA GLY A 605 -11.76 -23.01 -36.10
C GLY A 605 -11.65 -23.96 -34.90
N GLU A 606 -11.59 -23.44 -33.66
CA GLU A 606 -11.68 -24.26 -32.43
C GLU A 606 -12.82 -23.79 -31.50
N PRO A 607 -14.08 -24.10 -31.83
CA PRO A 607 -15.24 -23.58 -31.10
C PRO A 607 -15.31 -24.06 -29.63
N LEU A 608 -14.83 -25.28 -29.35
CA LEU A 608 -14.81 -25.82 -27.97
C LEU A 608 -13.74 -25.13 -27.11
N HIS A 609 -12.56 -24.87 -27.67
CA HIS A 609 -11.53 -24.10 -27.00
C HIS A 609 -12.01 -22.67 -26.73
N LEU A 610 -12.61 -22.02 -27.73
CA LEU A 610 -13.21 -20.69 -27.57
C LEU A 610 -14.29 -20.67 -26.48
N LEU A 611 -15.16 -21.69 -26.44
CA LEU A 611 -16.16 -21.81 -25.38
C LEU A 611 -15.51 -21.96 -23.99
N ARG A 612 -14.45 -22.78 -23.86
CA ARG A 612 -13.68 -22.89 -22.61
C ARG A 612 -13.09 -21.55 -22.19
N VAL A 613 -12.48 -20.82 -23.12
CA VAL A 613 -11.91 -19.48 -22.86
C VAL A 613 -13.00 -18.53 -22.38
N LEU A 614 -14.15 -18.48 -23.06
CA LEU A 614 -15.28 -17.63 -22.67
C LEU A 614 -15.82 -17.97 -21.28
N LEU A 615 -15.99 -19.26 -20.96
CA LEU A 615 -16.44 -19.72 -19.64
C LEU A 615 -15.40 -19.41 -18.55
N GLY A 616 -14.11 -19.64 -18.83
CA GLY A 616 -13.02 -19.32 -17.91
C GLY A 616 -12.92 -17.82 -17.63
N LEU A 617 -13.00 -16.99 -18.68
CA LEU A 617 -13.06 -15.53 -18.53
C LEU A 617 -14.30 -15.09 -17.74
N ALA A 618 -15.46 -15.70 -17.96
CA ALA A 618 -16.66 -15.41 -17.16
C ALA A 618 -16.48 -15.81 -15.68
N ALA A 619 -15.82 -16.94 -15.40
CA ALA A 619 -15.53 -17.38 -14.04
C ALA A 619 -14.57 -16.41 -13.32
N VAL A 620 -13.52 -15.94 -14.01
CA VAL A 620 -12.53 -15.01 -13.43
C VAL A 620 -13.06 -13.58 -13.33
N LEU A 621 -13.71 -13.08 -14.39
CA LEU A 621 -14.08 -11.67 -14.52
C LEU A 621 -15.50 -11.36 -14.05
N LEU A 622 -16.44 -12.31 -13.99
CA LEU A 622 -17.83 -11.98 -13.68
C LEU A 622 -18.31 -12.61 -12.37
N LEU A 623 -18.04 -13.89 -12.14
CA LEU A 623 -18.75 -14.67 -11.12
C LEU A 623 -18.57 -14.14 -9.68
N PRO A 624 -17.35 -14.04 -9.10
CA PRO A 624 -17.14 -13.43 -7.78
C PRO A 624 -17.71 -12.02 -7.66
N GLY A 625 -17.46 -11.17 -8.66
CA GLY A 625 -17.89 -9.77 -8.66
C GLY A 625 -19.42 -9.60 -8.71
N LEU A 626 -20.12 -10.45 -9.48
CA LEU A 626 -21.59 -10.45 -9.59
C LEU A 626 -22.23 -10.84 -8.27
N LEU A 627 -21.72 -11.90 -7.62
CA LEU A 627 -22.19 -12.34 -6.31
C LEU A 627 -21.99 -11.22 -5.27
N ALA A 628 -20.81 -10.60 -5.24
CA ALA A 628 -20.51 -9.56 -4.27
C ALA A 628 -21.11 -8.18 -4.59
N ALA A 629 -21.69 -7.97 -5.78
CA ALA A 629 -22.11 -6.65 -6.27
C ALA A 629 -23.07 -5.92 -5.31
N ARG A 630 -23.98 -6.65 -4.66
CA ARG A 630 -24.95 -6.08 -3.70
C ARG A 630 -24.28 -5.57 -2.43
N TRP A 631 -23.29 -6.30 -1.92
CA TRP A 631 -22.48 -5.89 -0.77
C TRP A 631 -21.75 -4.58 -1.06
N PHE A 632 -21.13 -4.48 -2.24
CA PHE A 632 -20.42 -3.28 -2.70
C PHE A 632 -21.35 -2.16 -3.20
N GLU A 633 -22.68 -2.34 -3.12
CA GLU A 633 -23.68 -1.36 -3.53
C GLU A 633 -23.61 -0.97 -5.02
N VAL A 634 -23.24 -1.94 -5.86
CA VAL A 634 -23.21 -1.80 -7.33
C VAL A 634 -24.55 -2.29 -7.91
N ARG A 635 -25.49 -1.35 -8.06
CA ARG A 635 -26.89 -1.67 -8.40
C ARG A 635 -27.26 -1.34 -9.85
N ASP A 636 -26.80 -0.21 -10.38
CA ASP A 636 -27.15 0.26 -11.71
C ASP A 636 -26.28 -0.36 -12.81
N PHE A 637 -26.85 -0.47 -14.00
CA PHE A 637 -26.21 -1.11 -15.15
C PHE A 637 -24.89 -0.41 -15.58
N PRO A 638 -24.83 0.93 -15.75
CA PRO A 638 -23.60 1.60 -16.17
C PRO A 638 -22.43 1.35 -15.20
N SER A 639 -22.69 1.35 -13.90
CA SER A 639 -21.66 1.01 -12.90
C SER A 639 -21.28 -0.47 -12.94
N ARG A 640 -22.24 -1.39 -13.13
CA ARG A 640 -21.96 -2.83 -13.21
C ARG A 640 -21.02 -3.18 -14.37
N LEU A 641 -21.15 -2.50 -15.51
CA LEU A 641 -20.34 -2.77 -16.70
C LEU A 641 -18.83 -2.69 -16.43
N ALA A 642 -18.40 -1.80 -15.52
CA ALA A 642 -17.00 -1.66 -15.12
C ALA A 642 -16.69 -2.37 -13.80
N LEU A 643 -17.52 -2.13 -12.78
CA LEU A 643 -17.16 -2.47 -11.40
C LEU A 643 -17.26 -3.96 -11.13
N VAL A 644 -18.14 -4.70 -11.81
CA VAL A 644 -18.24 -6.16 -11.64
C VAL A 644 -16.97 -6.86 -12.16
N PRO A 645 -16.53 -6.63 -13.42
CA PRO A 645 -15.23 -7.10 -13.90
C PRO A 645 -14.05 -6.74 -13.00
N GLY A 646 -13.99 -5.48 -12.58
CA GLY A 646 -12.92 -4.99 -11.70
C GLY A 646 -12.89 -5.66 -10.34
N LEU A 647 -14.06 -5.77 -9.68
CA LEU A 647 -14.18 -6.42 -8.36
C LEU A 647 -13.84 -7.91 -8.45
N SER A 648 -14.33 -8.60 -9.49
CA SER A 648 -14.07 -10.03 -9.68
C SER A 648 -12.58 -10.29 -9.85
N LEU A 649 -11.92 -9.55 -10.75
CA LEU A 649 -10.47 -9.67 -10.97
C LEU A 649 -9.69 -9.39 -9.69
N ALA A 650 -10.02 -8.32 -8.95
CA ALA A 650 -9.33 -8.00 -7.70
C ALA A 650 -9.55 -9.06 -6.61
N MET A 651 -10.75 -9.64 -6.50
CA MET A 651 -11.04 -10.73 -5.56
C MET A 651 -10.27 -12.00 -5.92
N VAL A 652 -10.22 -12.38 -7.20
CA VAL A 652 -9.49 -13.58 -7.66
C VAL A 652 -8.00 -13.42 -7.48
N VAL A 653 -7.43 -12.25 -7.82
CA VAL A 653 -5.99 -11.98 -7.61
C VAL A 653 -5.64 -11.94 -6.12
N ALA A 654 -6.47 -11.33 -5.28
CA ALA A 654 -6.27 -11.35 -3.83
C ALA A 654 -6.33 -12.78 -3.26
N ALA A 655 -7.27 -13.60 -3.74
CA ALA A 655 -7.34 -15.02 -3.39
C ALA A 655 -6.10 -15.79 -3.86
N ALA A 656 -5.63 -15.55 -5.08
CA ALA A 656 -4.42 -16.19 -5.61
C ALA A 656 -3.17 -15.81 -4.81
N ILE A 657 -3.04 -14.56 -4.37
CA ILE A 657 -1.93 -14.12 -3.50
C ILE A 657 -1.94 -14.91 -2.18
N LEU A 658 -3.12 -15.12 -1.60
CA LEU A 658 -3.30 -15.91 -0.38
C LEU A 658 -3.04 -17.40 -0.61
N VAL A 659 -3.51 -17.97 -1.72
CA VAL A 659 -3.26 -19.37 -2.08
C VAL A 659 -1.76 -19.61 -2.17
N VAL A 660 -1.02 -18.82 -2.96
CA VAL A 660 0.44 -18.93 -3.08
C VAL A 660 1.12 -18.76 -1.71
N ALA A 661 0.64 -17.85 -0.87
CA ALA A 661 1.20 -17.65 0.46
C ALA A 661 1.00 -18.82 1.41
N VAL A 662 -0.11 -19.54 1.27
CA VAL A 662 -0.45 -20.70 2.10
C VAL A 662 0.22 -21.97 1.58
N THR A 663 0.15 -22.22 0.27
CA THR A 663 0.65 -23.46 -0.33
C THR A 663 2.16 -23.46 -0.50
N ARG A 664 2.76 -22.30 -0.81
CA ARG A 664 4.19 -22.16 -1.14
C ARG A 664 4.66 -23.16 -2.20
N SER A 665 3.77 -23.50 -3.12
CA SER A 665 3.98 -24.41 -4.24
C SER A 665 3.75 -23.68 -5.57
N SER A 666 4.19 -24.28 -6.68
CA SER A 666 3.91 -23.77 -8.01
C SER A 666 2.40 -23.56 -8.20
N PHE A 667 2.04 -22.45 -8.87
CA PHE A 667 0.67 -22.02 -9.07
C PHE A 667 0.10 -22.61 -10.36
N GLY A 668 -0.11 -23.92 -10.34
CA GLY A 668 -0.66 -24.66 -11.47
C GLY A 668 -2.18 -24.46 -11.65
N PRO A 669 -2.81 -25.24 -12.55
CA PRO A 669 -4.25 -25.18 -12.78
C PRO A 669 -5.09 -25.44 -11.53
N GLY A 670 -4.60 -26.28 -10.60
CA GLY A 670 -5.29 -26.59 -9.35
C GLY A 670 -5.41 -25.35 -8.44
N GLU A 671 -4.30 -24.67 -8.20
CA GLU A 671 -4.21 -23.43 -7.42
C GLU A 671 -5.00 -22.30 -8.08
N ALA A 672 -4.98 -22.25 -9.41
CA ALA A 672 -5.76 -21.28 -10.18
C ALA A 672 -7.27 -21.45 -9.96
N TRP A 673 -7.79 -22.68 -10.07
CA TRP A 673 -9.20 -22.98 -9.77
C TRP A 673 -9.53 -22.82 -8.28
N ALA A 674 -8.63 -23.17 -7.37
CA ALA A 674 -8.80 -22.94 -5.93
C ALA A 674 -8.96 -21.45 -5.63
N SER A 675 -8.19 -20.58 -6.31
CA SER A 675 -8.28 -19.13 -6.18
C SER A 675 -9.63 -18.58 -6.65
N VAL A 676 -10.11 -19.05 -7.81
CA VAL A 676 -11.45 -18.69 -8.33
C VAL A 676 -12.55 -19.19 -7.39
N GLY A 677 -12.41 -20.42 -6.86
CA GLY A 677 -13.34 -21.01 -5.90
C GLY A 677 -13.41 -20.23 -4.59
N LEU A 678 -12.25 -19.87 -4.02
CA LEU A 678 -12.15 -19.06 -2.80
C LEU A 678 -12.76 -17.67 -3.00
N ALA A 679 -12.46 -17.00 -4.12
CA ALA A 679 -13.04 -15.71 -4.45
C ALA A 679 -14.56 -15.79 -4.65
N THR A 680 -15.05 -16.85 -5.30
CA THR A 680 -16.48 -17.10 -5.51
C THR A 680 -17.20 -17.36 -4.18
N ALA A 681 -16.63 -18.19 -3.31
CA ALA A 681 -17.15 -18.46 -1.98
C ALA A 681 -17.21 -17.19 -1.12
N ALA A 682 -16.15 -16.36 -1.17
CA ALA A 682 -16.14 -15.05 -0.54
C ALA A 682 -17.25 -14.14 -1.09
N GLY A 683 -17.43 -14.11 -2.43
CA GLY A 683 -18.51 -13.36 -3.07
C GLY A 683 -19.91 -13.80 -2.64
N ALA A 684 -20.16 -15.11 -2.56
CA ALA A 684 -21.41 -15.67 -2.05
C ALA A 684 -21.63 -15.34 -0.56
N GLY A 685 -20.58 -15.39 0.26
CA GLY A 685 -20.62 -14.97 1.66
C GLY A 685 -20.99 -13.50 1.82
N LEU A 686 -20.39 -12.62 1.00
CA LEU A 686 -20.71 -11.19 0.96
C LEU A 686 -22.16 -10.93 0.53
N GLU A 687 -22.69 -11.67 -0.44
CA GLU A 687 -24.10 -11.62 -0.83
C GLU A 687 -25.02 -12.01 0.35
N GLY A 688 -24.69 -13.09 1.06
CA GLY A 688 -25.42 -13.52 2.26
C GLY A 688 -25.43 -12.44 3.35
N LEU A 689 -24.29 -11.79 3.59
CA LEU A 689 -24.18 -10.66 4.51
C LEU A 689 -24.99 -9.44 4.03
N ALA A 690 -24.97 -9.14 2.73
CA ALA A 690 -25.75 -8.05 2.15
C ALA A 690 -27.26 -8.28 2.29
N ARG A 691 -27.75 -9.51 2.03
CA ARG A 691 -29.15 -9.88 2.24
C ARG A 691 -29.57 -9.78 3.70
N ARG A 692 -28.73 -10.27 4.63
CA ARG A 692 -28.99 -10.14 6.08
C ARG A 692 -29.03 -8.67 6.52
N ARG A 693 -28.13 -7.83 6.00
CA ARG A 693 -28.12 -6.37 6.24
C ARG A 693 -29.43 -5.75 5.77
N ASP A 694 -29.83 -6.02 4.53
CA ASP A 694 -31.02 -5.42 3.92
C ASP A 694 -32.32 -5.92 4.57
N ALA A 695 -32.32 -7.14 5.13
CA ALA A 695 -33.42 -7.68 5.92
C ALA A 695 -33.44 -7.20 7.39
N GLY A 696 -32.58 -6.26 7.79
CA GLY A 696 -32.48 -5.76 9.17
C GLY A 696 -31.92 -6.75 10.20
N ARG A 697 -31.51 -7.95 9.77
CA ARG A 697 -30.99 -9.04 10.64
C ARG A 697 -29.47 -8.99 10.81
N GLY A 698 -28.77 -8.23 9.98
CA GLY A 698 -27.32 -8.03 10.08
C GLY A 698 -26.99 -7.08 11.23
N ARG A 699 -26.47 -7.60 12.35
CA ARG A 699 -26.08 -6.75 13.50
C ARG A 699 -24.66 -6.19 13.38
N VAL A 700 -23.70 -6.96 12.87
CA VAL A 700 -22.27 -6.60 12.89
C VAL A 700 -21.91 -5.48 11.92
N GLY A 701 -22.32 -5.55 10.65
CA GLY A 701 -22.00 -4.53 9.64
C GLY A 701 -22.59 -3.16 9.97
N PRO A 702 -23.91 -3.06 10.26
CA PRO A 702 -24.53 -1.82 10.72
C PRO A 702 -24.02 -1.34 12.08
N ALA A 703 -23.71 -2.22 13.04
CA ALA A 703 -23.10 -1.80 14.31
C ALA A 703 -21.70 -1.23 14.11
N LEU A 704 -20.85 -1.88 13.31
CA LEU A 704 -19.51 -1.38 12.99
C LEU A 704 -19.58 -0.10 12.17
N ASN A 705 -20.53 0.01 11.23
CA ASN A 705 -20.73 1.24 10.46
C ASN A 705 -21.24 2.39 11.33
N ARG A 706 -22.21 2.13 12.21
CA ARG A 706 -22.69 3.11 13.21
C ARG A 706 -21.58 3.49 14.18
N PHE A 707 -20.76 2.53 14.60
CA PHE A 707 -19.61 2.77 15.45
C PHE A 707 -18.59 3.67 14.75
N LEU A 708 -18.12 3.33 13.55
CA LEU A 708 -17.13 4.14 12.83
C LEU A 708 -17.68 5.51 12.43
N THR A 709 -18.93 5.57 11.96
CA THR A 709 -19.56 6.84 11.57
C THR A 709 -19.85 7.71 12.79
N GLY A 710 -20.31 7.14 13.90
CA GLY A 710 -20.45 7.83 15.19
C GLY A 710 -19.11 8.26 15.79
N LEU A 711 -18.08 7.44 15.65
CA LEU A 711 -16.72 7.77 16.09
C LEU A 711 -16.19 9.01 15.38
N PHE A 712 -16.52 9.21 14.08
CA PHE A 712 -16.17 10.43 13.36
C PHE A 712 -17.20 11.55 13.50
N SER A 713 -18.45 11.31 13.94
CA SER A 713 -19.46 12.37 14.04
C SER A 713 -19.15 13.39 15.12
N ALA A 714 -18.45 13.00 16.20
CA ALA A 714 -18.00 13.92 17.25
C ALA A 714 -17.14 15.07 16.70
N PHE A 715 -16.44 14.85 15.57
CA PHE A 715 -15.69 15.88 14.89
C PHE A 715 -16.55 17.01 14.34
N SER A 716 -17.84 16.79 14.03
CA SER A 716 -18.73 17.87 13.58
C SER A 716 -18.74 19.08 14.55
N ASN A 717 -18.48 18.85 15.84
CA ASN A 717 -18.23 19.91 16.81
C ASN A 717 -16.85 20.56 16.59
N ARG A 718 -16.87 21.83 16.21
CA ARG A 718 -15.67 22.60 15.87
C ARG A 718 -14.67 22.73 17.01
N ALA A 719 -15.12 22.91 18.25
CA ALA A 719 -14.23 23.06 19.40
C ALA A 719 -13.52 21.74 19.73
N PHE A 720 -14.26 20.63 19.68
CA PHE A 720 -13.68 19.28 19.78
C PHE A 720 -12.69 19.02 18.64
N ALA A 721 -13.02 19.38 17.40
CA ALA A 721 -12.16 19.18 16.24
C ALA A 721 -10.79 19.85 16.37
N PHE A 722 -10.74 21.10 16.82
CA PHE A 722 -9.47 21.80 17.02
C PHE A 722 -8.71 21.26 18.24
N LEU A 723 -9.42 20.86 19.30
CA LEU A 723 -8.80 20.27 20.48
C LEU A 723 -8.14 18.93 20.14
N MET A 724 -8.83 18.06 19.41
CA MET A 724 -8.29 16.80 18.90
C MET A 724 -7.21 17.03 17.84
N GLY A 725 -7.40 18.00 16.93
CA GLY A 725 -6.38 18.33 15.94
C GLY A 725 -5.05 18.77 16.57
N ALA A 726 -5.11 19.59 17.63
CA ALA A 726 -3.92 19.94 18.40
C ALA A 726 -3.30 18.71 19.08
N GLN A 727 -4.10 17.81 19.66
CA GLN A 727 -3.62 16.57 20.28
C GLN A 727 -2.97 15.63 19.26
N PHE A 728 -3.61 15.39 18.12
CA PHE A 728 -3.17 14.41 17.14
C PHE A 728 -1.91 14.88 16.41
N LEU A 729 -1.83 16.17 16.06
CA LEU A 729 -0.60 16.74 15.53
C LEU A 729 0.53 16.68 16.57
N ALA A 730 0.23 17.00 17.84
CA ALA A 730 1.22 16.86 18.91
C ALA A 730 1.69 15.40 19.07
N ALA A 731 0.79 14.43 19.02
CA ALA A 731 1.14 13.01 19.08
C ALA A 731 1.95 12.54 17.85
N LEU A 732 1.62 13.04 16.66
CA LEU A 732 2.43 12.80 15.45
C LEU A 732 3.85 13.35 15.62
N GLY A 733 3.96 14.58 16.10
CA GLY A 733 5.23 15.21 16.46
C GLY A 733 6.00 14.40 17.51
N ASP A 734 5.31 13.86 18.52
CA ASP A 734 5.89 12.96 19.53
C ASP A 734 6.57 11.76 18.88
N GLY A 735 5.85 11.04 18.01
CA GLY A 735 6.41 9.89 17.32
C GLY A 735 7.63 10.25 16.48
N MET A 736 7.55 11.33 15.71
CA MET A 736 8.65 11.78 14.85
C MET A 736 9.89 12.19 15.65
N VAL A 737 9.70 13.00 16.70
CA VAL A 737 10.78 13.53 17.53
C VAL A 737 11.37 12.45 18.41
N GLN A 738 10.54 11.61 19.05
CA GLN A 738 11.04 10.50 19.88
C GLN A 738 11.82 9.52 19.01
N GLY A 739 11.30 9.12 17.84
CA GLY A 739 12.02 8.24 16.92
C GLY A 739 13.34 8.85 16.43
N SER A 740 13.34 10.13 16.08
CA SER A 740 14.54 10.84 15.61
C SER A 740 15.59 11.05 16.70
N LEU A 741 15.21 11.53 17.89
CA LEU A 741 16.16 11.85 18.96
C LEU A 741 16.62 10.59 19.69
N ALA A 742 15.73 9.61 19.87
CA ALA A 742 16.13 8.28 20.36
C ALA A 742 17.12 7.64 19.38
N LYS A 743 16.95 7.83 18.06
CA LYS A 743 17.95 7.40 17.09
C LYS A 743 19.30 8.09 17.33
N SER A 744 19.32 9.40 17.52
CA SER A 744 20.59 10.14 17.73
C SER A 744 21.34 9.64 18.97
N ILE A 745 20.64 9.42 20.09
CA ILE A 745 21.25 8.93 21.35
C ILE A 745 21.65 7.46 21.22
N ALA A 746 20.76 6.61 20.70
CA ALA A 746 20.99 5.17 20.68
C ALA A 746 21.91 4.72 19.54
N PHE A 747 22.15 5.53 18.50
CA PHE A 747 22.92 5.12 17.30
C PHE A 747 23.94 6.16 16.84
N GLN A 748 24.27 7.14 17.70
CA GLN A 748 25.30 8.16 17.45
C GLN A 748 25.18 8.85 16.08
N GLY A 749 23.95 9.14 15.63
CA GLY A 749 23.70 9.88 14.39
C GLY A 749 23.97 9.15 13.08
N ARG A 750 24.40 7.88 13.09
CA ARG A 750 24.72 7.14 11.85
C ARG A 750 23.48 6.87 10.97
N PRO A 751 23.63 6.78 9.63
CA PRO A 751 22.53 6.39 8.73
C PRO A 751 21.99 4.99 9.06
N GLY A 752 20.66 4.80 9.03
CA GLY A 752 20.03 3.53 9.40
C GLY A 752 19.80 3.30 10.91
N PHE A 753 19.28 2.13 11.26
CA PHE A 753 19.15 1.62 12.63
C PHE A 753 20.05 0.40 12.72
N ASP A 754 21.28 0.59 13.18
CA ASP A 754 22.23 -0.49 13.39
C ASP A 754 22.38 -0.72 14.90
N LEU A 755 21.57 -1.63 15.44
CA LEU A 755 21.52 -1.88 16.89
C LEU A 755 22.81 -2.50 17.43
N THR A 756 23.73 -2.94 16.57
CA THR A 756 25.08 -3.35 16.99
C THR A 756 25.94 -2.17 17.44
N THR A 757 25.61 -0.96 16.97
CA THR A 757 26.27 0.30 17.38
C THR A 757 25.61 0.93 18.61
N ALA A 758 24.49 0.37 19.08
CA ALA A 758 23.80 0.89 20.23
C ALA A 758 24.59 0.62 21.53
N PRO A 759 24.61 1.55 22.49
CA PRO A 759 25.20 1.29 23.79
C PRO A 759 24.54 0.07 24.46
N SER A 760 25.23 -0.55 25.44
CA SER A 760 24.76 -1.77 26.14
C SER A 760 23.27 -1.75 26.53
N THR A 761 22.60 -2.92 26.60
CA THR A 761 21.19 -3.01 27.05
C THR A 761 20.92 -2.28 28.37
N ARG A 762 21.87 -2.31 29.30
CA ARG A 762 21.78 -1.57 30.57
C ARG A 762 21.67 -0.06 30.36
N TYR A 763 22.36 0.50 29.37
CA TYR A 763 22.23 1.91 29.00
C TYR A 763 20.82 2.23 28.48
N LEU A 764 20.26 1.39 27.61
CA LEU A 764 18.90 1.60 27.08
C LEU A 764 17.84 1.54 28.20
N LEU A 765 17.98 0.59 29.13
CA LEU A 765 17.13 0.50 30.32
C LEU A 765 17.31 1.71 31.26
N ALA A 766 18.55 2.17 31.45
CA ALA A 766 18.84 3.38 32.21
C ALA A 766 18.22 4.63 31.55
N LEU A 767 18.24 4.71 30.21
CA LEU A 767 17.59 5.79 29.46
C LEU A 767 16.08 5.81 29.69
N VAL A 768 15.41 4.64 29.67
CA VAL A 768 13.99 4.52 30.04
C VAL A 768 13.77 5.03 31.47
N LEU A 769 14.60 4.63 32.43
CA LEU A 769 14.49 5.11 33.82
C LEU A 769 14.70 6.62 33.93
N LEU A 770 15.72 7.17 33.27
CA LEU A 770 16.04 8.61 33.24
C LEU A 770 14.93 9.44 32.58
N LEU A 771 14.19 8.88 31.64
CA LEU A 771 13.06 9.55 31.01
C LEU A 771 11.78 9.48 31.86
N TYR A 772 11.43 8.30 32.37
CA TYR A 772 10.13 8.07 33.01
C TYR A 772 10.13 8.35 34.52
N VAL A 773 11.23 8.18 35.25
CA VAL A 773 11.27 8.46 36.70
C VAL A 773 11.06 9.95 36.99
N PRO A 774 11.84 10.89 36.42
CA PRO A 774 11.62 12.32 36.67
C PRO A 774 10.24 12.77 36.20
N TYR A 775 9.82 12.26 35.04
CA TYR A 775 8.50 12.53 34.50
C TYR A 775 7.36 12.09 35.44
N THR A 776 7.48 10.92 36.07
CA THR A 776 6.48 10.39 37.01
C THR A 776 6.34 11.28 38.23
N LEU A 777 7.45 11.78 38.76
CA LEU A 777 7.46 12.71 39.90
C LEU A 777 6.84 14.07 39.56
N LEU A 778 7.06 14.56 38.34
CA LEU A 778 6.50 15.83 37.88
C LEU A 778 5.01 15.72 37.50
N SER A 779 4.56 14.53 37.09
CA SER A 779 3.23 14.34 36.49
C SER A 779 2.03 14.72 37.37
N PRO A 780 2.02 14.52 38.72
CA PRO A 780 0.92 14.96 39.59
C PRO A 780 0.87 16.49 39.71
N LEU A 781 2.02 17.17 39.66
CA LEU A 781 2.15 18.62 39.82
C LEU A 781 1.61 19.41 38.62
N VAL A 782 1.45 18.74 37.47
CA VAL A 782 0.91 19.34 36.24
C VAL A 782 -0.53 19.83 36.42
N GLY A 783 -1.35 19.15 37.23
CA GLY A 783 -2.74 19.57 37.51
C GLY A 783 -2.81 20.95 38.20
N ALA A 784 -2.01 21.14 39.26
CA ALA A 784 -1.87 22.41 39.97
C ALA A 784 -1.41 23.55 39.05
N PHE A 785 -0.52 23.23 38.10
CA PHE A 785 -0.04 24.18 37.12
C PHE A 785 -1.15 24.58 36.14
N ILE A 786 -1.95 23.61 35.65
CA ILE A 786 -3.00 23.86 34.65
C ILE A 786 -4.09 24.80 35.15
N ASP A 787 -4.48 24.67 36.42
CA ASP A 787 -5.60 25.44 36.99
C ASP A 787 -5.31 26.93 37.18
N ARG A 788 -4.03 27.34 37.07
CA ARG A 788 -3.59 28.74 37.23
C ARG A 788 -3.53 29.51 35.92
N TYR A 789 -3.39 28.81 34.79
CA TYR A 789 -3.21 29.44 33.49
C TYR A 789 -4.39 29.18 32.57
N ASP A 790 -4.56 30.06 31.58
CA ASP A 790 -5.53 29.84 30.52
C ASP A 790 -5.17 28.56 29.74
N ARG A 791 -6.08 27.59 29.78
CA ARG A 791 -5.93 26.27 29.14
C ARG A 791 -5.54 26.37 27.67
N ARG A 792 -6.12 27.31 26.92
CA ARG A 792 -5.78 27.50 25.50
C ARG A 792 -4.35 28.04 25.35
N ARG A 793 -3.94 29.01 26.17
CA ARG A 793 -2.55 29.50 26.18
C ARG A 793 -1.57 28.38 26.53
N LEU A 794 -1.91 27.50 27.47
CA LEU A 794 -1.09 26.33 27.80
C LEU A 794 -0.94 25.37 26.63
N LEU A 795 -2.01 25.07 25.88
CA LEU A 795 -1.93 24.22 24.68
C LEU A 795 -0.98 24.82 23.62
N VAL A 796 -1.04 26.13 23.41
CA VAL A 796 -0.18 26.84 22.44
C VAL A 796 1.26 26.87 22.93
N ALA A 797 1.49 27.34 24.15
CA ALA A 797 2.83 27.46 24.73
C ALA A 797 3.55 26.11 24.83
N SER A 798 2.84 25.06 25.25
CA SER A 798 3.40 23.70 25.34
C SER A 798 3.90 23.22 23.99
N ASN A 799 3.13 23.40 22.91
CA ASN A 799 3.57 22.98 21.57
C ASN A 799 4.72 23.85 21.02
N LEU A 800 4.70 25.16 21.25
CA LEU A 800 5.79 26.04 20.83
C LEU A 800 7.10 25.75 21.58
N LEU A 801 7.02 25.49 22.88
CA LEU A 801 8.19 25.16 23.70
C LEU A 801 8.83 23.84 23.26
N ARG A 802 8.01 22.84 22.91
CA ARG A 802 8.46 21.58 22.31
C ARG A 802 9.16 21.81 20.98
N ALA A 803 8.54 22.58 20.09
CA ALA A 803 9.12 22.91 18.79
C ALA A 803 10.48 23.60 18.95
N ALA A 804 10.56 24.60 19.84
CA ALA A 804 11.78 25.35 20.11
C ALA A 804 12.88 24.46 20.71
N ALA A 805 12.56 23.62 21.69
CA ALA A 805 13.53 22.73 22.33
C ALA A 805 14.16 21.75 21.32
N VAL A 806 13.32 21.12 20.49
CA VAL A 806 13.78 20.19 19.45
C VAL A 806 14.58 20.93 18.37
N ALA A 807 14.08 22.06 17.89
CA ALA A 807 14.79 22.86 16.90
C ALA A 807 16.14 23.35 17.41
N ALA A 808 16.23 23.79 18.67
CA ALA A 808 17.47 24.25 19.28
C ALA A 808 18.55 23.15 19.30
N VAL A 809 18.20 21.95 19.79
CA VAL A 809 19.14 20.81 19.85
C VAL A 809 19.54 20.36 18.44
N VAL A 810 18.59 20.32 17.50
CA VAL A 810 18.89 19.88 16.14
C VAL A 810 19.75 20.90 15.37
N LEU A 811 19.43 22.20 15.48
CA LEU A 811 20.16 23.27 14.80
C LEU A 811 21.57 23.49 15.39
N ALA A 812 21.75 23.23 16.68
CA ALA A 812 23.08 23.20 17.31
C ALA A 812 23.97 22.04 16.80
N GLY A 813 23.36 21.05 16.15
CA GLY A 813 24.02 19.87 15.61
C GLY A 813 24.00 18.72 16.62
N LEU A 814 23.25 17.66 16.30
CA LEU A 814 23.04 16.51 17.19
C LEU A 814 24.34 15.83 17.64
N ASP A 815 25.37 15.85 16.80
CA ASP A 815 26.67 15.23 17.11
C ASP A 815 27.58 16.12 17.98
N ARG A 816 27.23 17.41 18.15
CA ARG A 816 28.00 18.39 18.93
C ARG A 816 27.40 18.66 20.31
N VAL A 817 26.17 18.20 20.54
CA VAL A 817 25.41 18.47 21.76
C VAL A 817 25.53 17.26 22.69
N PRO A 818 25.84 17.44 23.99
CA PRO A 818 25.88 16.32 24.93
C PRO A 818 24.55 15.58 25.03
N ASP A 819 24.57 14.26 25.23
CA ASP A 819 23.36 13.43 25.40
C ASP A 819 22.41 13.99 26.46
N ALA A 820 22.96 14.56 27.54
CA ALA A 820 22.18 15.20 28.61
C ALA A 820 21.26 16.33 28.09
N ALA A 821 21.71 17.12 27.11
CA ALA A 821 20.90 18.19 26.53
C ALA A 821 19.82 17.64 25.58
N ILE A 822 20.10 16.54 24.86
CA ILE A 822 19.09 15.83 24.06
C ILE A 822 18.03 15.21 24.98
N ILE A 823 18.45 14.53 26.06
CA ILE A 823 17.57 13.97 27.09
C ILE A 823 16.73 15.07 27.73
N ALA A 824 17.32 16.22 28.06
CA ALA A 824 16.58 17.37 28.61
C ALA A 824 15.51 17.89 27.63
N ALA A 825 15.82 17.97 26.32
CA ALA A 825 14.84 18.35 25.32
C ALA A 825 13.70 17.32 25.18
N ILE A 826 13.99 16.02 25.26
CA ILE A 826 12.97 14.95 25.27
C ILE A 826 12.12 15.06 26.54
N LEU A 827 12.72 15.21 27.72
CA LEU A 827 12.02 15.38 28.99
C LEU A 827 11.09 16.59 28.98
N LEU A 828 11.58 17.73 28.48
CA LEU A 828 10.77 18.92 28.27
C LEU A 828 9.61 18.65 27.32
N ALA A 829 9.87 17.91 26.23
CA ALA A 829 8.83 17.57 25.28
C ALA A 829 7.75 16.66 25.88
N LEU A 830 8.15 15.66 26.67
CA LEU A 830 7.25 14.77 27.42
C LEU A 830 6.43 15.55 28.46
N ALA A 831 7.07 16.45 29.22
CA ALA A 831 6.41 17.28 30.23
C ALA A 831 5.35 18.21 29.58
N CYS A 832 5.70 18.89 28.49
CA CYS A 832 4.75 19.70 27.72
C CYS A 832 3.63 18.85 27.08
N GLY A 833 3.96 17.65 26.60
CA GLY A 833 2.97 16.68 26.13
C GLY A 833 1.96 16.30 27.22
N ARG A 834 2.42 16.15 28.47
CA ARG A 834 1.55 15.88 29.62
C ARG A 834 0.62 17.03 29.93
N ILE A 835 1.13 18.27 29.94
CA ILE A 835 0.31 19.48 30.10
C ILE A 835 -0.79 19.48 29.03
N LEU A 836 -0.44 19.21 27.78
CA LEU A 836 -1.40 19.15 26.67
C LEU A 836 -2.49 18.10 26.91
N LEU A 837 -2.10 16.87 27.27
CA LEU A 837 -3.06 15.78 27.50
C LEU A 837 -3.99 16.04 28.69
N ALA A 838 -3.46 16.64 29.77
CA ALA A 838 -4.24 17.00 30.94
C ALA A 838 -5.19 18.18 30.66
N VAL A 839 -4.72 19.24 29.98
CA VAL A 839 -5.58 20.34 29.52
C VAL A 839 -6.69 19.83 28.61
N LYS A 840 -6.35 18.95 27.66
CA LYS A 840 -7.32 18.32 26.76
C LYS A 840 -8.37 17.54 27.54
N SER A 841 -7.95 16.72 28.49
CA SER A 841 -8.88 15.87 29.26
C SER A 841 -9.80 16.71 30.15
N ALA A 842 -9.28 17.79 30.74
CA ALA A 842 -10.07 18.74 31.52
C ALA A 842 -10.98 19.65 30.66
N GLY A 843 -10.62 19.89 29.40
CA GLY A 843 -11.39 20.68 28.44
C GLY A 843 -12.46 19.89 27.69
N LEU A 844 -12.36 18.56 27.65
CA LEU A 844 -13.26 17.70 26.88
C LEU A 844 -14.75 17.83 27.28
N PRO A 845 -15.10 17.90 28.59
CA PRO A 845 -16.50 18.10 29.01
C PRO A 845 -17.06 19.48 28.66
N ALA A 846 -16.21 20.46 28.36
CA ALA A 846 -16.65 21.79 27.92
C ALA A 846 -16.99 21.82 26.42
N VAL A 847 -16.61 20.79 25.66
CA VAL A 847 -16.84 20.72 24.20
C VAL A 847 -17.84 19.63 23.81
N LEU A 848 -17.97 18.55 24.58
CA LEU A 848 -18.90 17.44 24.33
C LEU A 848 -19.65 17.07 25.61
N SER A 849 -20.88 16.56 25.46
CA SER A 849 -21.74 16.09 26.56
C SER A 849 -22.36 14.73 26.26
N GLY A 850 -22.89 14.05 27.28
CA GLY A 850 -23.63 12.80 27.13
C GLY A 850 -22.87 11.70 26.39
N ARG A 851 -23.53 11.07 25.41
CA ARG A 851 -22.94 9.98 24.59
C ARG A 851 -21.75 10.46 23.74
N ASP A 852 -21.75 11.71 23.27
CA ASP A 852 -20.66 12.25 22.46
C ASP A 852 -19.37 12.41 23.27
N LEU A 853 -19.46 12.74 24.57
CA LEU A 853 -18.30 12.83 25.45
C LEU A 853 -17.57 11.48 25.59
N LEU A 854 -18.33 10.39 25.74
CA LEU A 854 -17.76 9.04 25.81
C LEU A 854 -17.07 8.65 24.49
N GLN A 855 -17.73 8.90 23.35
CA GLN A 855 -17.18 8.64 22.02
C GLN A 855 -15.92 9.48 21.77
N GLY A 856 -15.97 10.78 22.10
CA GLY A 856 -14.86 11.71 21.97
C GLY A 856 -13.66 11.34 22.84
N ASN A 857 -13.88 10.78 24.03
CA ASN A 857 -12.81 10.28 24.89
C ASN A 857 -12.14 9.03 24.28
N GLY A 858 -12.93 8.07 23.79
CA GLY A 858 -12.41 6.90 23.08
C GLY A 858 -11.58 7.28 21.85
N LEU A 859 -12.10 8.22 21.05
CA LEU A 859 -11.43 8.77 19.87
C LEU A 859 -10.14 9.54 20.21
N SER A 860 -10.16 10.32 21.28
CA SER A 860 -8.98 11.03 21.78
C SER A 860 -7.85 10.04 22.14
N GLN A 861 -8.18 8.93 22.79
CA GLN A 861 -7.19 7.93 23.19
C GLN A 861 -6.67 7.13 21.98
N ALA A 862 -7.56 6.59 21.16
CA ALA A 862 -7.19 5.81 19.98
C ALA A 862 -6.45 6.67 18.94
N GLY A 863 -6.97 7.85 18.63
CA GLY A 863 -6.36 8.78 17.68
C GLY A 863 -4.99 9.28 18.13
N GLY A 864 -4.82 9.60 19.42
CA GLY A 864 -3.51 9.95 19.97
C GLY A 864 -2.46 8.85 19.75
N ALA A 865 -2.81 7.60 20.09
CA ALA A 865 -1.92 6.45 19.88
C ALA A 865 -1.61 6.22 18.38
N ILE A 866 -2.62 6.27 17.52
CA ILE A 866 -2.45 6.09 16.07
C ILE A 866 -1.51 7.15 15.49
N PHE A 867 -1.75 8.43 15.77
CA PHE A 867 -0.90 9.49 15.25
C PHE A 867 0.54 9.40 15.78
N GLN A 868 0.73 9.00 17.03
CA GLN A 868 2.06 8.76 17.59
C GLN A 868 2.79 7.60 16.88
N VAL A 869 2.11 6.48 16.65
CA VAL A 869 2.68 5.35 15.90
C VAL A 869 3.01 5.75 14.46
N VAL A 870 2.11 6.48 13.79
CA VAL A 870 2.37 7.02 12.44
C VAL A 870 3.60 7.93 12.45
N GLY A 871 3.74 8.79 13.45
CA GLY A 871 4.91 9.65 13.62
C GLY A 871 6.20 8.87 13.80
N GLY A 872 6.16 7.81 14.61
CA GLY A 872 7.27 6.87 14.78
C GLY A 872 7.62 6.14 13.48
N GLY A 873 6.62 5.73 12.71
CA GLY A 873 6.79 5.16 11.37
C GLY A 873 7.42 6.14 10.38
N ILE A 874 7.01 7.41 10.39
CA ILE A 874 7.66 8.49 9.61
C ILE A 874 9.12 8.64 10.02
N ALA A 875 9.42 8.59 11.31
CA ALA A 875 10.81 8.64 11.77
C ALA A 875 11.62 7.42 11.35
N LEU A 876 11.05 6.22 11.45
CA LEU A 876 11.68 4.97 11.03
C LEU A 876 12.02 4.98 9.53
N VAL A 877 11.06 5.32 8.68
CA VAL A 877 11.25 5.41 7.23
C VAL A 877 12.16 6.57 6.86
N GLY A 878 11.91 7.74 7.45
CA GLY A 878 12.72 8.94 7.23
C GLY A 878 14.18 8.71 7.58
N ALA A 879 14.48 8.03 8.69
CA ALA A 879 15.83 7.72 9.12
C ALA A 879 16.60 6.75 8.19
N ALA A 880 15.93 6.11 7.23
CA ALA A 880 16.57 5.30 6.20
C ALA A 880 17.13 6.14 5.03
N VAL A 881 16.59 7.35 4.81
CA VAL A 881 16.87 8.17 3.62
C VAL A 881 17.22 9.63 3.92
N LEU A 882 16.97 10.10 5.14
CA LEU A 882 17.21 11.46 5.62
C LEU A 882 18.03 11.44 6.92
N PRO A 883 18.86 12.46 7.15
CA PRO A 883 19.51 12.68 8.44
C PRO A 883 18.47 12.82 9.57
N ALA A 884 18.78 12.31 10.76
CA ALA A 884 17.87 12.36 11.92
C ALA A 884 17.40 13.80 12.19
N GLY A 885 18.29 14.78 12.14
CA GLY A 885 17.93 16.20 12.31
C GLY A 885 16.82 16.69 11.39
N VAL A 886 16.76 16.25 10.13
CA VAL A 886 15.70 16.65 9.19
C VAL A 886 14.33 16.14 9.65
N VAL A 887 14.27 14.88 10.09
CA VAL A 887 13.05 14.29 10.66
C VAL A 887 12.66 15.01 11.95
N GLY A 888 13.64 15.32 12.82
CA GLY A 888 13.43 16.08 14.04
C GLY A 888 12.86 17.48 13.79
N LEU A 889 13.39 18.21 12.81
CA LEU A 889 12.87 19.54 12.40
C LEU A 889 11.47 19.45 11.79
N ALA A 890 11.18 18.41 11.01
CA ALA A 890 9.84 18.16 10.52
C ALA A 890 8.87 17.91 11.70
N GLY A 891 9.29 17.14 12.71
CA GLY A 891 8.53 16.96 13.96
C GLY A 891 8.31 18.28 14.72
N ALA A 892 9.31 19.14 14.78
CA ALA A 892 9.19 20.49 15.36
C ALA A 892 8.19 21.37 14.58
N ALA A 893 8.18 21.30 13.25
CA ALA A 893 7.20 22.00 12.42
C ALA A 893 5.77 21.47 12.67
N VAL A 894 5.61 20.15 12.88
CA VAL A 894 4.33 19.54 13.26
C VAL A 894 3.86 20.04 14.63
N TYR A 895 4.74 20.21 15.62
CA TYR A 895 4.39 20.90 16.87
C TYR A 895 3.94 22.35 16.62
N GLY A 896 4.58 23.07 15.71
CA GLY A 896 4.12 24.39 15.28
C GLY A 896 2.69 24.36 14.72
N ALA A 897 2.37 23.38 13.88
CA ALA A 897 1.01 23.16 13.37
C ALA A 897 0.02 22.82 14.50
N ALA A 898 0.43 22.02 15.49
CA ALA A 898 -0.37 21.73 16.68
C ALA A 898 -0.66 22.99 17.50
N ALA A 899 0.31 23.90 17.64
CA ALA A 899 0.14 25.20 18.29
C ALA A 899 -0.86 26.09 17.52
N LEU A 900 -0.80 26.10 16.18
CA LEU A 900 -1.76 26.83 15.35
C LEU A 900 -3.19 26.26 15.47
N ALA A 901 -3.34 24.94 15.54
CA ALA A 901 -4.61 24.29 15.80
C ALA A 901 -5.13 24.64 17.21
N ALA A 902 -4.27 24.61 18.23
CA ALA A 902 -4.59 25.01 19.61
C ALA A 902 -5.05 26.47 19.70
N ARG A 903 -4.48 27.37 18.88
CA ARG A 903 -4.94 28.77 18.80
C ARG A 903 -6.37 28.89 18.26
N ARG A 904 -6.96 27.87 17.64
CA ARG A 904 -8.34 27.92 17.14
C ARG A 904 -9.35 27.27 18.07
N VAL A 905 -8.91 26.67 19.18
CA VAL A 905 -9.80 26.13 20.21
C VAL A 905 -10.55 27.28 20.88
N GLU A 906 -11.89 27.20 20.90
CA GLU A 906 -12.76 28.16 21.59
C GLU A 906 -12.63 28.01 23.13
N ARG A 907 -13.11 28.97 23.93
CA ARG A 907 -12.77 29.08 25.36
C ARG A 907 -13.06 27.77 26.12
N LEU A 908 -12.00 27.10 26.61
CA LEU A 908 -12.06 25.92 27.49
C LEU A 908 -12.29 26.31 28.98
N SER A 909 -12.95 27.44 29.23
CA SER A 909 -12.84 28.21 30.48
C SER A 909 -13.19 27.42 31.73
N VAL A 910 -12.34 27.57 32.75
CA VAL A 910 -12.69 27.45 34.17
C VAL A 910 -12.15 28.70 34.87
N GLU A 911 -12.83 29.14 35.93
CA GLU A 911 -12.39 30.24 36.81
C GLU A 911 -10.92 30.06 37.21
N ARG A 912 -10.12 31.11 37.04
CA ARG A 912 -8.74 31.13 37.52
C ARG A 912 -8.78 31.09 39.04
N ARG A 913 -8.13 30.10 39.64
CA ARG A 913 -7.89 30.08 41.08
C ARG A 913 -6.61 30.83 41.40
N GLU A 914 -6.73 31.97 42.07
CA GLU A 914 -5.58 32.70 42.63
C GLU A 914 -5.14 32.05 43.95
N VAL A 915 -4.42 30.93 43.86
CA VAL A 915 -3.84 30.23 45.02
C VAL A 915 -2.32 30.15 44.83
N ARG A 916 -1.52 30.23 45.90
CA ARG A 916 -0.04 30.13 45.85
C ARG A 916 0.39 28.72 45.41
N PHE A 917 1.48 28.62 44.65
CA PHE A 917 1.94 27.34 44.05
C PHE A 917 2.23 26.28 45.13
N ALA A 918 2.90 26.68 46.22
CA ALA A 918 3.23 25.77 47.31
C ALA A 918 1.98 25.18 47.98
N ASP A 919 0.91 25.96 48.11
CA ASP A 919 -0.35 25.50 48.71
C ASP A 919 -1.08 24.53 47.77
N GLU A 920 -1.02 24.76 46.46
CA GLU A 920 -1.58 23.86 45.45
C GLU A 920 -0.78 22.56 45.33
N VAL A 921 0.56 22.60 45.44
CA VAL A 921 1.39 21.39 45.50
C VAL A 921 1.06 20.56 46.74
N ARG A 922 0.96 21.19 47.92
CA ARG A 922 0.54 20.52 49.15
C ARG A 922 -0.87 19.93 49.04
N ARG A 923 -1.76 20.59 48.29
CA ARG A 923 -3.11 20.09 48.02
C ARG A 923 -3.07 18.89 47.08
N VAL A 924 -2.34 18.93 45.97
CA VAL A 924 -2.19 17.80 45.03
C VAL A 924 -1.63 16.57 45.75
N LEU A 925 -0.60 16.73 46.57
CA LEU A 925 -0.04 15.61 47.35
C LEU A 925 -1.07 15.04 48.34
N ARG A 926 -1.87 15.89 48.98
CA ARG A 926 -3.00 15.44 49.82
C ARG A 926 -4.09 14.74 49.00
N ASP A 927 -4.45 15.27 47.84
CA ASP A 927 -5.46 14.69 46.94
C ASP A 927 -5.03 13.32 46.39
N VAL A 928 -3.73 13.13 46.09
CA VAL A 928 -3.16 11.83 45.72
C VAL A 928 -3.22 10.85 46.89
N ALA A 929 -2.83 11.30 48.09
CA ALA A 929 -2.90 10.46 49.30
C ALA A 929 -4.36 10.09 49.65
N GLU A 930 -5.30 11.02 49.56
CA GLU A 930 -6.72 10.79 49.74
C GLU A 930 -7.29 9.86 48.67
N GLY A 931 -6.92 10.05 47.40
CA GLY A 931 -7.31 9.18 46.29
C GLY A 931 -6.86 7.73 46.51
N LEU A 932 -5.62 7.53 46.96
CA LEU A 932 -5.08 6.22 47.31
C LEU A 932 -5.85 5.58 48.47
N ARG A 933 -6.09 6.34 49.55
CA ARG A 933 -6.91 5.85 50.69
C ARG A 933 -8.31 5.48 50.26
N GLU A 934 -8.92 6.28 49.41
CA GLU A 934 -10.30 6.10 48.96
C GLU A 934 -10.47 4.89 48.02
N ILE A 935 -9.48 4.64 47.16
CA ILE A 935 -9.43 3.42 46.35
C ILE A 935 -9.17 2.20 47.23
N ALA A 936 -8.23 2.30 48.19
CA ALA A 936 -7.95 1.20 49.11
C ALA A 936 -9.17 0.79 49.96
N ARG A 937 -10.06 1.74 50.27
CA ARG A 937 -11.34 1.48 50.96
C ARG A 937 -12.40 0.84 50.09
N ARG A 938 -12.23 0.82 48.76
CA ARG A 938 -13.19 0.26 47.79
C ARG A 938 -12.58 -0.91 47.06
N PRO A 939 -12.88 -2.16 47.47
CA PRO A 939 -12.23 -3.34 46.92
C PRO A 939 -12.32 -3.45 45.39
N ALA A 940 -13.46 -3.08 44.79
CA ALA A 940 -13.64 -3.08 43.34
C ALA A 940 -12.76 -2.03 42.62
N ALA A 941 -12.63 -0.82 43.18
CA ALA A 941 -11.76 0.23 42.65
C ALA A 941 -10.28 -0.19 42.71
N ALA A 942 -9.86 -0.75 43.86
CA ALA A 942 -8.51 -1.25 44.04
C ALA A 942 -8.20 -2.43 43.10
N LEU A 943 -9.18 -3.31 42.86
CA LEU A 943 -9.06 -4.41 41.88
C LEU A 943 -8.86 -3.87 40.47
N GLY A 944 -9.67 -2.90 40.04
CA GLY A 944 -9.55 -2.27 38.73
C GLY A 944 -8.17 -1.62 38.50
N LEU A 945 -7.69 -0.84 39.47
CA LEU A 945 -6.37 -0.20 39.38
C LEU A 945 -5.22 -1.23 39.38
N SER A 946 -5.29 -2.26 40.24
CA SER A 946 -4.25 -3.29 40.34
C SER A 946 -4.18 -4.15 39.08
N ALA A 947 -5.32 -4.54 38.52
CA ALA A 947 -5.39 -5.30 37.28
C ALA A 947 -4.90 -4.47 36.08
N PHE A 948 -5.25 -3.18 36.02
CA PHE A 948 -4.70 -2.26 35.02
C PHE A 948 -3.17 -2.16 35.13
N GLN A 949 -2.64 -2.01 36.34
CA GLN A 949 -1.19 -1.96 36.57
C GLN A 949 -0.51 -3.23 36.06
N ALA A 950 -1.06 -4.41 36.39
CA ALA A 950 -0.54 -5.69 35.93
C ALA A 950 -0.53 -5.78 34.40
N LEU A 951 -1.67 -5.51 33.75
CA LEU A 951 -1.79 -5.49 32.28
C LEU A 951 -0.74 -4.59 31.62
N ARG A 952 -0.51 -3.41 32.22
CA ARG A 952 0.43 -2.41 31.71
C ARG A 952 1.89 -2.87 31.88
N MET A 953 2.25 -3.38 33.05
CA MET A 953 3.59 -3.90 33.34
C MET A 953 3.95 -5.06 32.42
N GLU A 954 3.01 -5.97 32.14
CA GLU A 954 3.29 -7.12 31.27
C GLU A 954 3.46 -6.70 29.81
N VAL A 955 2.48 -5.99 29.25
CA VAL A 955 2.46 -5.75 27.79
C VAL A 955 3.39 -4.62 27.36
N PHE A 956 3.41 -3.50 28.09
CA PHE A 956 4.23 -2.33 27.72
C PHE A 956 5.52 -2.24 28.51
N GLY A 957 5.64 -2.97 29.62
CA GLY A 957 6.89 -3.12 30.32
C GLY A 957 7.67 -4.31 29.79
N PHE A 958 7.38 -5.52 30.29
CA PHE A 958 8.13 -6.73 29.96
C PHE A 958 8.13 -7.05 28.47
N VAL A 959 6.97 -7.29 27.85
CA VAL A 959 6.91 -7.69 26.44
C VAL A 959 7.52 -6.63 25.53
N ALA A 960 7.13 -5.34 25.68
CA ALA A 960 7.63 -4.29 24.80
C ALA A 960 9.12 -3.96 25.01
N LEU A 961 9.62 -3.92 26.25
CA LEU A 961 11.04 -3.67 26.52
C LEU A 961 11.89 -4.86 26.09
N VAL A 962 11.51 -6.10 26.44
CA VAL A 962 12.24 -7.30 26.01
C VAL A 962 12.26 -7.37 24.49
N PHE A 963 11.12 -7.13 23.82
CA PHE A 963 11.07 -7.06 22.35
C PHE A 963 12.00 -5.97 21.79
N ALA A 964 11.99 -4.76 22.35
CA ALA A 964 12.87 -3.68 21.90
C ALA A 964 14.36 -3.99 22.13
N LEU A 965 14.68 -4.73 23.19
CA LEU A 965 16.03 -5.16 23.49
C LEU A 965 16.45 -6.32 22.58
N GLU A 966 15.64 -7.36 22.42
CA GLU A 966 15.91 -8.52 21.54
C GLU A 966 15.91 -8.19 20.06
N ALA A 967 15.16 -7.16 19.68
CA ALA A 967 15.24 -6.60 18.34
C ALA A 967 16.71 -6.34 17.94
N ARG A 968 17.63 -6.06 18.89
CA ARG A 968 19.06 -5.88 18.62
C ARG A 968 19.76 -7.14 18.09
N HIS A 969 19.47 -8.31 18.67
CA HIS A 969 20.11 -9.58 18.33
C HIS A 969 19.52 -10.12 17.04
N LEU A 970 18.19 -9.97 16.92
CA LEU A 970 17.45 -10.11 15.69
C LEU A 970 17.69 -8.97 14.69
N LEU A 971 18.67 -8.09 14.88
CA LEU A 971 19.08 -7.02 13.94
C LEU A 971 20.56 -7.07 13.57
N ALA A 972 21.30 -8.00 14.17
CA ALA A 972 22.69 -8.26 13.88
C ALA A 972 22.88 -9.32 12.76
N GLY A 973 21.80 -9.94 12.26
CA GLY A 973 21.84 -11.07 11.32
C GLY A 973 21.13 -10.79 10.00
N SER A 974 21.79 -10.14 9.04
CA SER A 974 21.28 -9.85 7.68
C SER A 974 20.07 -8.89 7.60
N GLY A 975 19.80 -8.33 6.42
CA GLY A 975 18.77 -7.29 6.21
C GLY A 975 17.31 -7.71 6.46
N ALA A 976 17.06 -9.00 6.72
CA ALA A 976 15.76 -9.62 7.04
C ALA A 976 15.17 -9.20 8.40
N ASP A 977 15.88 -8.36 9.13
CA ASP A 977 15.72 -8.18 10.56
C ASP A 977 14.96 -6.89 10.96
N ARG A 978 15.08 -5.82 10.17
CA ARG A 978 14.24 -4.59 10.31
C ARG A 978 12.78 -4.88 10.04
N LEU A 979 12.56 -5.91 9.24
CA LEU A 979 11.27 -6.47 8.96
C LEU A 979 10.59 -7.00 10.22
N VAL A 980 11.33 -7.71 11.08
CA VAL A 980 10.78 -8.33 12.27
C VAL A 980 10.17 -7.29 13.19
N VAL A 981 10.87 -6.17 13.38
CA VAL A 981 10.37 -5.03 14.17
C VAL A 981 9.11 -4.43 13.56
N ALA A 982 9.10 -4.23 12.24
CA ALA A 982 7.95 -3.65 11.53
C ALA A 982 6.72 -4.56 11.55
N VAL A 983 6.90 -5.87 11.34
CA VAL A 983 5.81 -6.86 11.30
C VAL A 983 5.28 -7.17 12.69
N ALA A 984 6.14 -7.38 13.68
CA ALA A 984 5.71 -7.59 15.05
C ALA A 984 5.04 -6.32 15.63
N GLY A 985 5.54 -5.13 15.29
CA GLY A 985 4.87 -3.86 15.60
C GLY A 985 3.50 -3.73 14.91
N GLY A 986 3.43 -4.07 13.61
CA GLY A 986 2.20 -4.02 12.82
C GLY A 986 1.13 -5.02 13.30
N THR A 987 1.51 -6.25 13.60
CA THR A 987 0.61 -7.26 14.19
C THR A 987 0.15 -6.85 15.60
N GLY A 988 1.02 -6.25 16.40
CA GLY A 988 0.61 -5.60 17.65
C GLY A 988 -0.46 -4.51 17.44
N ALA A 989 -0.32 -3.67 16.41
CA ALA A 989 -1.34 -2.67 16.07
C ALA A 989 -2.67 -3.29 15.61
N VAL A 990 -2.63 -4.38 14.85
CA VAL A 990 -3.83 -5.16 14.48
C VAL A 990 -4.49 -5.75 15.72
N GLY A 991 -3.70 -6.38 16.60
CA GLY A 991 -4.17 -6.91 17.88
C GLY A 991 -4.85 -5.83 18.72
N ALA A 992 -4.24 -4.66 18.85
CA ALA A 992 -4.82 -3.50 19.53
C ALA A 992 -6.16 -3.06 18.94
N GLY A 993 -6.24 -2.96 17.60
CA GLY A 993 -7.47 -2.59 16.90
C GLY A 993 -8.60 -3.60 17.11
N LEU A 994 -8.30 -4.88 16.96
CA LEU A 994 -9.25 -5.96 17.21
C LEU A 994 -9.68 -6.02 18.68
N GLY A 995 -8.76 -5.79 19.62
CA GLY A 995 -9.05 -5.78 21.06
C GLY A 995 -9.98 -4.63 21.43
N LEU A 996 -9.76 -3.44 20.86
CA LEU A 996 -10.63 -2.28 21.04
C LEU A 996 -12.04 -2.55 20.50
N VAL A 997 -12.15 -3.09 19.28
CA VAL A 997 -13.44 -3.42 18.66
C VAL A 997 -14.17 -4.51 19.45
N ALA A 998 -13.47 -5.60 19.79
CA ALA A 998 -14.03 -6.70 20.57
C ALA A 998 -14.51 -6.22 21.94
N GLY A 999 -13.70 -5.42 22.64
CA GLY A 999 -14.07 -4.83 23.94
C GLY A 999 -15.32 -3.96 23.84
N GLN A 1000 -15.44 -3.12 22.81
CA GLN A 1000 -16.64 -2.30 22.60
C GLN A 1000 -17.88 -3.11 22.22
N LEU A 1001 -17.75 -4.23 21.50
CA LEU A 1001 -18.87 -5.09 21.12
C LEU A 1001 -19.33 -6.01 22.26
N LEU A 1002 -18.43 -6.36 23.17
CA LEU A 1002 -18.67 -7.32 24.25
C LEU A 1002 -18.99 -6.66 25.59
N LYS A 1003 -18.64 -5.38 25.80
CA LYS A 1003 -18.84 -4.68 27.08
C LYS A 1003 -20.29 -4.70 27.58
N ASP A 1004 -21.27 -4.71 26.66
CA ASP A 1004 -22.70 -4.69 26.99
C ASP A 1004 -23.27 -6.12 27.16
N ARG A 1005 -22.49 -7.16 26.83
CA ARG A 1005 -22.92 -8.57 26.84
C ARG A 1005 -22.25 -9.42 27.92
N LEU A 1006 -21.08 -9.00 28.40
CA LEU A 1006 -20.28 -9.75 29.35
C LEU A 1006 -19.90 -8.83 30.50
N ALA A 1007 -20.04 -9.33 31.74
CA ALA A 1007 -19.63 -8.60 32.93
C ALA A 1007 -18.15 -8.16 32.82
N PRO A 1008 -17.81 -6.89 33.15
CA PRO A 1008 -16.46 -6.36 32.98
C PRO A 1008 -15.37 -7.24 33.60
N VAL A 1009 -15.61 -7.80 34.78
CA VAL A 1009 -14.64 -8.67 35.46
C VAL A 1009 -14.33 -9.97 34.68
N ARG A 1010 -15.30 -10.53 33.96
CA ARG A 1010 -15.08 -11.74 33.14
C ARG A 1010 -14.22 -11.43 31.93
N LEU A 1011 -14.51 -10.31 31.26
CA LEU A 1011 -13.69 -9.81 30.15
C LEU A 1011 -12.26 -9.48 30.58
N LEU A 1012 -12.10 -8.86 31.75
CA LEU A 1012 -10.80 -8.56 32.34
C LEU A 1012 -9.98 -9.83 32.60
N LEU A 1013 -10.57 -10.82 33.27
CA LEU A 1013 -9.90 -12.09 33.57
C LEU A 1013 -9.56 -12.88 32.30
N ALA A 1014 -10.46 -12.92 31.31
CA ALA A 1014 -10.20 -13.55 30.02
C ALA A 1014 -9.03 -12.87 29.29
N SER A 1015 -8.98 -11.53 29.30
CA SER A 1015 -7.88 -10.75 28.75
C SER A 1015 -6.55 -11.08 29.44
N MET A 1016 -6.51 -11.05 30.78
CA MET A 1016 -5.30 -11.35 31.55
C MET A 1016 -4.84 -12.80 31.32
N ALA A 1017 -5.76 -13.77 31.32
CA ALA A 1017 -5.43 -15.16 31.03
C ALA A 1017 -4.86 -15.32 29.62
N THR A 1018 -5.43 -14.63 28.63
CA THR A 1018 -4.97 -14.66 27.23
C THR A 1018 -3.55 -14.09 27.11
N ILE A 1019 -3.25 -12.97 27.78
CA ILE A 1019 -1.90 -12.39 27.78
C ILE A 1019 -0.91 -13.35 28.45
N GLY A 1020 -1.20 -13.83 29.67
CA GLY A 1020 -0.27 -14.69 30.40
C GLY A 1020 0.01 -16.00 29.67
N ALA A 1021 -1.02 -16.65 29.14
CA ALA A 1021 -0.87 -17.84 28.31
C ALA A 1021 -0.10 -17.56 27.01
N GLY A 1022 -0.39 -16.42 26.36
CA GLY A 1022 0.33 -16.00 25.15
C GLY A 1022 1.81 -15.71 25.39
N VAL A 1023 2.15 -15.05 26.50
CA VAL A 1023 3.54 -14.78 26.87
C VAL A 1023 4.29 -16.08 27.14
N ILE A 1024 3.68 -17.05 27.83
CA ILE A 1024 4.31 -18.36 28.06
C ILE A 1024 4.47 -19.13 26.74
N ALA A 1025 3.44 -19.14 25.89
CA ALA A 1025 3.44 -19.88 24.64
C ALA A 1025 4.43 -19.33 23.60
N PHE A 1026 4.53 -18.00 23.50
CA PHE A 1026 5.27 -17.33 22.43
C PHE A 1026 6.54 -16.62 22.89
N GLY A 1027 6.67 -16.27 24.18
CA GLY A 1027 7.82 -15.53 24.71
C GLY A 1027 9.15 -16.29 24.64
N GLY A 1028 9.11 -17.59 24.40
CA GLY A 1028 10.29 -18.42 24.16
C GLY A 1028 10.51 -18.83 22.72
N VAL A 1029 9.78 -18.25 21.77
CA VAL A 1029 9.84 -18.60 20.35
C VAL A 1029 10.59 -17.47 19.62
N PRO A 1030 11.92 -17.56 19.45
CA PRO A 1030 12.74 -16.50 18.85
C PRO A 1030 12.60 -16.48 17.33
N THR A 1031 11.37 -16.44 16.83
CA THR A 1031 11.05 -16.36 15.41
C THR A 1031 10.16 -15.16 15.15
N LEU A 1032 10.14 -14.69 13.90
CA LEU A 1032 9.22 -13.64 13.47
C LEU A 1032 7.77 -13.95 13.86
N LEU A 1033 7.35 -15.20 13.68
CA LEU A 1033 5.99 -15.64 14.00
C LEU A 1033 5.76 -15.63 15.52
N GLY A 1034 6.74 -16.08 16.31
CA GLY A 1034 6.70 -16.04 17.78
C GLY A 1034 6.54 -14.61 18.31
N PHE A 1035 7.39 -13.69 17.88
CA PHE A 1035 7.31 -12.28 18.29
C PHE A 1035 6.04 -11.58 17.80
N SER A 1036 5.61 -11.86 16.56
CA SER A 1036 4.36 -11.31 16.02
C SER A 1036 3.14 -11.83 16.78
N ALA A 1037 3.11 -13.12 17.15
CA ALA A 1037 2.06 -13.68 17.98
C ALA A 1037 2.09 -13.07 19.39
N LEU A 1038 3.28 -12.90 19.98
CA LEU A 1038 3.46 -12.28 21.29
C LEU A 1038 2.94 -10.84 21.33
N THR A 1039 3.33 -9.99 20.37
CA THR A 1039 2.87 -8.60 20.30
C THR A 1039 1.39 -8.50 19.95
N PHE A 1040 0.87 -9.35 19.04
CA PHE A 1040 -0.54 -9.43 18.70
C PHE A 1040 -1.39 -9.79 19.92
N VAL A 1041 -1.07 -10.89 20.61
CA VAL A 1041 -1.82 -11.38 21.76
C VAL A 1041 -1.71 -10.41 22.93
N GLY A 1042 -0.52 -9.87 23.20
CA GLY A 1042 -0.31 -8.86 24.23
C GLY A 1042 -1.17 -7.61 23.99
N ALA A 1043 -1.16 -7.07 22.78
CA ALA A 1043 -1.95 -5.89 22.42
C ALA A 1043 -3.46 -6.19 22.40
N LEU A 1044 -3.89 -7.30 21.80
CA LEU A 1044 -5.28 -7.75 21.79
C LEU A 1044 -5.84 -7.84 23.21
N GLY A 1045 -5.14 -8.58 24.06
CA GLY A 1045 -5.50 -8.75 25.46
C GLY A 1045 -5.52 -7.41 26.19
N PHE A 1046 -4.49 -6.57 26.03
CA PHE A 1046 -4.42 -5.29 26.74
C PHE A 1046 -5.62 -4.39 26.43
N PHE A 1047 -5.92 -4.18 25.14
CA PHE A 1047 -7.01 -3.29 24.74
C PHE A 1047 -8.40 -3.87 25.08
N LEU A 1048 -8.53 -5.20 25.08
CA LEU A 1048 -9.74 -5.87 25.58
C LEU A 1048 -9.92 -5.66 27.10
N GLY A 1049 -8.88 -5.90 27.90
CA GLY A 1049 -8.94 -5.85 29.36
C GLY A 1049 -8.96 -4.44 29.94
N LYS A 1050 -8.30 -3.48 29.28
CA LYS A 1050 -8.23 -2.08 29.71
C LYS A 1050 -9.63 -1.47 29.84
N ILE A 1051 -10.50 -1.66 28.84
CA ILE A 1051 -11.88 -1.14 28.88
C ILE A 1051 -12.59 -1.67 30.13
N SER A 1052 -12.41 -2.95 30.44
CA SER A 1052 -13.00 -3.58 31.62
C SER A 1052 -12.45 -3.04 32.93
N ALA A 1053 -11.12 -2.87 33.05
CA ALA A 1053 -10.49 -2.30 34.24
C ALA A 1053 -10.96 -0.85 34.51
N ASP A 1054 -11.01 -0.02 33.46
CA ASP A 1054 -11.54 1.35 33.52
C ASP A 1054 -13.01 1.34 33.98
N THR A 1055 -13.82 0.41 33.47
CA THR A 1055 -15.26 0.29 33.79
C THR A 1055 -15.47 -0.09 35.25
N ILE A 1056 -14.75 -1.10 35.75
CA ILE A 1056 -14.83 -1.54 37.15
C ILE A 1056 -14.48 -0.37 38.09
N MET A 1057 -13.43 0.38 37.77
CA MET A 1057 -13.01 1.56 38.54
C MET A 1057 -14.08 2.66 38.51
N GLN A 1058 -14.64 2.97 37.33
CA GLN A 1058 -15.67 4.02 37.17
C GLN A 1058 -16.95 3.71 37.93
N GLN A 1059 -17.37 2.45 37.93
CA GLN A 1059 -18.56 1.99 38.66
C GLN A 1059 -18.35 2.01 40.16
N ALA A 1060 -17.14 1.69 40.64
CA ALA A 1060 -16.82 1.64 42.06
C ALA A 1060 -16.61 3.03 42.70
N LEU A 1061 -16.20 4.05 41.93
CA LEU A 1061 -15.88 5.37 42.46
C LEU A 1061 -17.07 6.36 42.38
N PRO A 1062 -17.39 7.08 43.49
CA PRO A 1062 -18.38 8.15 43.47
C PRO A 1062 -17.90 9.35 42.66
N ASP A 1063 -18.83 10.11 42.07
CA ASP A 1063 -18.54 11.18 41.10
C ASP A 1063 -17.47 12.18 41.56
N ARG A 1064 -17.54 12.63 42.82
CA ARG A 1064 -16.57 13.57 43.42
C ARG A 1064 -15.13 13.06 43.52
N PHE A 1065 -14.93 11.75 43.39
CA PHE A 1065 -13.62 11.09 43.46
C PHE A 1065 -13.16 10.48 42.13
N ARG A 1066 -14.01 10.44 41.08
CA ARG A 1066 -13.64 9.88 39.77
C ARG A 1066 -12.41 10.56 39.19
N GLY A 1067 -12.37 11.90 39.15
CA GLY A 1067 -11.22 12.64 38.62
C GLY A 1067 -9.90 12.38 39.37
N ARG A 1068 -9.96 12.23 40.70
CA ARG A 1068 -8.80 11.91 41.56
C ARG A 1068 -8.40 10.43 41.49
N GLY A 1069 -9.35 9.53 41.28
CA GLY A 1069 -9.05 8.11 41.05
C GLY A 1069 -8.36 7.89 39.70
N PHE A 1070 -8.75 8.63 38.66
CA PHE A 1070 -8.14 8.53 37.33
C PHE A 1070 -6.75 9.19 37.25
N SER A 1071 -6.39 10.14 38.12
CA SER A 1071 -5.01 10.64 38.16
C SER A 1071 -4.01 9.59 38.68
N LEU A 1072 -4.47 8.57 39.42
CA LEU A 1072 -3.65 7.44 39.83
C LEU A 1072 -3.40 6.45 38.69
N PHE A 1073 -4.29 6.39 37.69
CA PHE A 1073 -4.05 5.66 36.45
C PHE A 1073 -2.86 6.25 35.67
N ASP A 1074 -2.63 7.57 35.73
CA ASP A 1074 -1.48 8.20 35.09
C ASP A 1074 -0.16 7.82 35.78
N ILE A 1075 -0.14 7.74 37.12
CA ILE A 1075 1.03 7.26 37.87
C ILE A 1075 1.28 5.77 37.55
N ALA A 1076 0.21 4.97 37.60
CA ALA A 1076 0.23 3.56 37.22
C ALA A 1076 0.79 3.33 35.81
N TYR A 1077 0.37 4.18 34.86
CA TYR A 1077 0.82 4.12 33.47
C TYR A 1077 2.35 4.23 33.34
N ASN A 1078 2.98 5.14 34.08
CA ASN A 1078 4.43 5.31 34.06
C ASN A 1078 5.16 4.23 34.87
N LEU A 1079 4.58 3.79 35.99
CA LEU A 1079 5.11 2.66 36.76
C LEU A 1079 5.17 1.38 35.92
N GLY A 1080 4.27 1.24 34.93
CA GLY A 1080 4.30 0.16 33.94
C GLY A 1080 5.56 0.13 33.08
N TRP A 1081 6.28 1.25 32.92
CA TRP A 1081 7.61 1.29 32.29
C TRP A 1081 8.73 1.18 33.32
N ILE A 1082 8.61 1.90 34.44
CA ILE A 1082 9.68 2.01 35.44
C ILE A 1082 9.97 0.68 36.14
N VAL A 1083 8.93 -0.01 36.64
CA VAL A 1083 9.13 -1.24 37.42
C VAL A 1083 9.72 -2.35 36.55
N PRO A 1084 9.17 -2.65 35.35
CA PRO A 1084 9.77 -3.65 34.48
C PRO A 1084 11.16 -3.23 33.99
N ALA A 1085 11.41 -1.95 33.67
CA ALA A 1085 12.75 -1.50 33.31
C ALA A 1085 13.76 -1.68 34.46
N LEU A 1086 13.36 -1.42 35.70
CA LEU A 1086 14.21 -1.66 36.88
C LEU A 1086 14.46 -3.15 37.12
N VAL A 1087 13.42 -3.98 37.02
CA VAL A 1087 13.56 -5.45 37.15
C VAL A 1087 14.51 -5.97 36.07
N LEU A 1088 14.25 -5.62 34.79
CA LEU A 1088 15.12 -5.98 33.67
C LEU A 1088 16.53 -5.42 33.87
N PHE A 1089 16.72 -4.18 34.35
CA PHE A 1089 18.05 -3.62 34.59
C PHE A 1089 18.87 -4.48 35.55
N LEU A 1090 18.22 -5.07 36.57
CA LEU A 1090 18.84 -5.92 37.57
C LEU A 1090 19.05 -7.37 37.10
N VAL A 1091 18.09 -7.95 36.37
CA VAL A 1091 18.08 -9.38 36.03
C VAL A 1091 18.46 -9.68 34.58
N TRP A 1092 18.57 -8.67 33.71
CA TRP A 1092 18.77 -8.87 32.28
C TRP A 1092 20.06 -9.63 32.00
N ARG A 1093 19.88 -10.72 31.26
CA ARG A 1093 20.93 -11.58 30.72
C ARG A 1093 20.52 -12.00 29.33
N GLU A 1094 21.37 -11.72 28.35
CA GLU A 1094 21.09 -11.97 26.93
C GLU A 1094 20.84 -13.46 26.64
N ASP A 1095 21.50 -14.35 27.37
CA ASP A 1095 21.35 -15.79 27.26
C ASP A 1095 20.08 -16.35 27.94
N ARG A 1096 19.29 -15.52 28.64
CA ARG A 1096 18.16 -15.96 29.49
C ARG A 1096 16.82 -15.31 29.13
N VAL A 1097 16.73 -14.67 27.96
CA VAL A 1097 15.54 -13.91 27.51
C VAL A 1097 14.26 -14.74 27.53
N ARG A 1098 14.32 -15.96 26.97
CA ARG A 1098 13.18 -16.91 26.97
C ARG A 1098 12.68 -17.19 28.39
N GLU A 1099 13.60 -17.36 29.32
CA GLU A 1099 13.28 -17.68 30.71
C GLU A 1099 12.69 -16.46 31.42
N ILE A 1100 13.20 -15.26 31.12
CA ILE A 1100 12.65 -13.99 31.61
C ILE A 1100 11.19 -13.83 31.17
N LEU A 1101 10.88 -14.05 29.89
CA LEU A 1101 9.51 -13.94 29.37
C LEU A 1101 8.58 -15.04 29.90
N ILE A 1102 9.03 -16.30 29.95
CA ILE A 1102 8.23 -17.37 30.53
C ILE A 1102 7.96 -17.09 32.01
N ALA A 1103 8.98 -16.66 32.77
CA ALA A 1103 8.83 -16.30 34.16
C ALA A 1103 7.86 -15.11 34.34
N SER A 1104 7.94 -14.07 33.51
CA SER A 1104 6.98 -12.95 33.57
C SER A 1104 5.56 -13.43 33.30
N GLY A 1105 5.35 -14.27 32.28
CA GLY A 1105 4.05 -14.86 31.96
C GLY A 1105 3.47 -15.74 33.09
N VAL A 1106 4.31 -16.54 33.75
CA VAL A 1106 3.90 -17.34 34.92
C VAL A 1106 3.53 -16.45 36.11
N VAL A 1107 4.35 -15.44 36.43
CA VAL A 1107 4.06 -14.45 37.47
C VAL A 1107 2.77 -13.70 37.15
N PHE A 1108 2.54 -13.38 35.88
CA PHE A 1108 1.34 -12.70 35.41
C PHE A 1108 0.08 -13.58 35.51
N LEU A 1109 0.16 -14.88 35.22
CA LEU A 1109 -0.94 -15.81 35.46
C LEU A 1109 -1.20 -16.01 36.96
N ALA A 1110 -0.18 -16.02 37.81
CA ALA A 1110 -0.35 -16.02 39.26
C ALA A 1110 -1.07 -14.75 39.75
N ALA A 1111 -0.70 -13.58 39.22
CA ALA A 1111 -1.41 -12.33 39.47
C ALA A 1111 -2.86 -12.38 38.96
N THR A 1112 -3.10 -13.01 37.81
CA THR A 1112 -4.45 -13.24 37.27
C THR A 1112 -5.30 -14.11 38.20
N ALA A 1113 -4.73 -15.21 38.73
CA ALA A 1113 -5.39 -16.06 39.71
C ALA A 1113 -5.69 -15.31 41.02
N ALA A 1114 -4.78 -14.44 41.48
CA ALA A 1114 -5.00 -13.59 42.64
C ALA A 1114 -6.13 -12.57 42.40
N VAL A 1115 -6.17 -11.92 41.23
CA VAL A 1115 -7.27 -11.04 40.83
C VAL A 1115 -8.60 -11.80 40.73
N ALA A 1116 -8.60 -13.03 40.22
CA ALA A 1116 -9.79 -13.87 40.17
C ALA A 1116 -10.28 -14.27 41.57
N ALA A 1117 -9.37 -14.64 42.47
CA ALA A 1117 -9.70 -14.94 43.86
C ALA A 1117 -10.24 -13.71 44.60
N TRP A 1118 -9.63 -12.54 44.37
CA TRP A 1118 -10.10 -11.27 44.91
C TRP A 1118 -11.50 -10.92 44.37
N ALA A 1119 -11.70 -10.98 43.05
CA ALA A 1119 -12.98 -10.74 42.40
C ALA A 1119 -14.11 -11.61 42.97
N ARG A 1120 -13.85 -12.90 43.21
CA ARG A 1120 -14.81 -13.81 43.87
C ARG A 1120 -15.17 -13.36 45.28
N ARG A 1121 -14.20 -12.92 46.08
CA ARG A 1121 -14.43 -12.42 47.45
C ARG A 1121 -15.25 -11.12 47.47
N ILE A 1122 -15.15 -10.30 46.44
CA ILE A 1122 -15.80 -8.99 46.36
C ILE A 1122 -16.96 -8.97 45.37
N ALA A 1123 -17.47 -10.14 44.95
CA ALA A 1123 -18.53 -10.25 43.95
C ALA A 1123 -19.75 -9.33 44.22
N PRO A 1124 -20.21 -9.13 45.47
CA PRO A 1124 -21.31 -8.20 45.77
C PRO A 1124 -20.99 -6.71 45.50
N HIS A 1125 -19.71 -6.35 45.39
CA HIS A 1125 -19.23 -4.99 45.13
C HIS A 1125 -18.92 -4.75 43.64
N LEU A 1126 -19.07 -5.78 42.80
CA LEU A 1126 -18.95 -5.69 41.35
C LEU A 1126 -20.36 -5.60 40.75
N ALA A 1127 -20.54 -4.80 39.71
CA ALA A 1127 -21.85 -4.63 39.09
C ALA A 1127 -22.44 -5.99 38.63
N PRO A 1128 -23.70 -6.34 38.99
CA PRO A 1128 -24.35 -7.56 38.56
C PRO A 1128 -24.55 -7.57 37.04
N THR A 1129 -24.69 -8.77 36.47
CA THR A 1129 -25.01 -8.91 35.03
C THR A 1129 -26.50 -8.61 34.76
N ASP A 1130 -27.32 -8.64 35.82
CA ASP A 1130 -28.79 -8.57 35.74
C ASP A 1130 -29.31 -7.14 35.49
N ASP A 1131 -28.61 -6.11 35.98
CA ASP A 1131 -28.98 -4.69 35.75
C ASP A 1131 -28.91 -4.28 34.26
N LEU A 1132 -28.07 -4.94 33.45
CA LEU A 1132 -27.95 -4.67 32.02
C LEU A 1132 -29.08 -5.31 31.21
N ALA A 1133 -29.56 -6.49 31.64
CA ALA A 1133 -30.68 -7.19 31.02
C ALA A 1133 -32.02 -6.53 31.38
N GLU A 1134 -32.18 -6.03 32.61
CA GLU A 1134 -33.37 -5.28 33.04
C GLU A 1134 -33.48 -3.92 32.33
N ALA A 1135 -32.36 -3.26 32.03
CA ALA A 1135 -32.36 -2.01 31.26
C ALA A 1135 -32.82 -2.20 29.80
N GLU A 1136 -32.43 -3.30 29.13
CA GLU A 1136 -32.93 -3.63 27.78
C GLU A 1136 -34.43 -3.99 27.81
N LEU A 1137 -34.90 -4.67 28.87
CA LEU A 1137 -36.33 -4.94 29.07
C LEU A 1137 -37.13 -3.67 29.35
N ALA A 1138 -36.57 -2.70 30.06
CA ALA A 1138 -37.21 -1.42 30.35
C ALA A 1138 -37.22 -0.45 29.14
N GLU A 1139 -36.18 -0.46 28.30
CA GLU A 1139 -36.14 0.31 27.03
C GLU A 1139 -36.99 -0.33 25.92
N GLY A 1140 -37.28 -1.64 25.98
CA GLY A 1140 -38.21 -2.31 25.05
C GLY A 1140 -39.70 -2.08 25.32
N VAL A 1141 -40.04 -1.44 26.46
CA VAL A 1141 -41.42 -1.17 26.92
C VAL A 1141 -41.77 0.33 26.87
N ARG A 1142 -40.87 1.19 26.37
CA ARG A 1142 -41.13 2.62 26.07
C ARG A 1142 -40.90 2.90 24.59
#